data_AF-A0A2D6LV40-F1
#
_entry.id   AF-A0A2D6LV40-F1
#
_cell.length_a   1.000
_cell.length_b   1.000
_cell.length_c   1.000
_cell.angle_alpha   90.00
_cell.angle_beta   90.00
_cell.angle_gamma   90.00
#
_symmetry.space_group_name_H-M   'P 1'
#
loop_
_entity.id
_entity.type
_entity.pdbx_description
1 polymer ?
#
loop_
_entity_poly.entity_id
_entity_poly.type
_entity_poly.pdbx_seq_one_letter_code
_entity_poly.pdbx_strand_id
1 'polypeptide(L)'
;MCNVVLADDIAYVVKNEVNDDFVGVLENLGHNVDVKNVNDDFSEYDMLLIGDEDFSDYEVSKIPLYDMKTLLVNSHNFYGSIHNHFGLTERKGKTSNWRVKVKNEGVITEGLDDFYVYDERGYVYYLAGRNVEGTVEVYSSGSYYRYSGVVYSILPGEVFFNNKINNERVLFFGAVESSKWSNEGKKLFENSVDWVLDGGDVDEDGLRDGNDNCMLVYNPLQKDFDGDGIGDECDDDKDNDGYDNDCDDFNSLIHPGATEIFDNIDQNCVNDKPVLVSEISDLRWKEDNDLINRINLNTHFRDYENDELSFSIVDTSDEDGIRVEIINGLVSFYVDENWYGEDWLIFGADDGELRESNKVDLEVIGVNDAPVLDEVDDVSVLIGDVVEIVLNGNDVDSSVSYSVSDLRFEQSNNIFRWVANEVGKHRVIFSVSDGVLVDSEVVEINVLNKIIINEVSLDWVEFYNPTNKFFGFNGCVLENNDKIFDLTEYIAPFGFKVFDLDLENGFVRLKCGLVIDEVDFDILEGQSFGDGRIYNNPTKGKRNDADVIKPVVSLISPSNGESFDVSEIEFEYEVNEESECSLYLNDVRYNIFELELDDGSYEWFVRCDDGGNIGESDKREFSVDVEYEPVLSFLSDIEVNEGEKVVISVRGIDKDNDRLSYLIDDNRFSILNEELNSGEVFNSFWDTGYDDSGNYVVNLEVSDGVFVLEEEIRIKVKNSNILPVFDINDVEMDENSEKIIDIEVVDDGSYSVNVLTEKNVDCEIVNDKLKIKSFDYGFGECLIEVVDNLGGRSEDLVKVKINAVGALTCGDSSGFLCRENEVCRGDLVDSRDGVCCSVSCYDVIDVDFCSELSDDFSVEIVDPDEGDDFYVGDEIEVEVELESDDEIDLDLEVVLFDLDEEEEISSDEIDVEVDEEEEESLFLEIPNDIDEGNDFVVFVRAENGECSDDQVEIDIKRKDYDLVINNLEIKGDRCNEMISLMMEVENNGEEDDNFYVEVLDVKSRVYEIEEGEKRKVDLGFSLEEGDYDLDVNVVGNVIVKEEVKLEIRCSEEDVIEIKKVEPKKEVKIEEKKIEKKEVKKENKITGKIIKNFDPDCYGALSCIVEGGNIWYDLALGLSLVILTIGFVVIVAKMSVWF
;
A
#
# COMPACT_ATOMS: atom_id res chain seq x y z
N MET A 1 20.09 3.30 59.36
CA MET A 1 21.54 3.57 59.52
C MET A 1 22.22 3.00 58.30
N CYS A 2 22.22 3.78 57.23
CA CYS A 2 23.13 3.59 56.11
C CYS A 2 23.85 4.92 56.02
N ASN A 3 25.09 5.00 56.53
CA ASN A 3 26.01 5.97 55.98
C ASN A 3 26.55 5.25 54.75
N VAL A 4 26.06 5.60 53.56
CA VAL A 4 26.89 5.47 52.38
C VAL A 4 27.95 6.55 52.57
N VAL A 5 29.18 6.11 52.82
CA VAL A 5 30.36 6.94 52.56
C VAL A 5 30.61 6.67 51.08
N LEU A 6 30.64 7.72 50.26
CA LEU A 6 31.15 7.60 48.90
C LEU A 6 32.59 7.12 49.03
N ALA A 7 32.99 6.10 48.25
CA ALA A 7 34.40 5.76 48.18
C ALA A 7 35.14 6.94 47.56
N ASP A 8 36.34 7.25 48.05
CA ASP A 8 37.20 8.23 47.42
C ASP A 8 37.92 7.53 46.25
N ASP A 9 37.98 8.14 45.06
CA ASP A 9 38.39 7.44 43.83
C ASP A 9 39.90 7.09 43.82
N ILE A 10 40.73 7.89 44.50
CA ILE A 10 42.18 7.76 44.51
C ILE A 10 42.72 7.54 45.94
N ALA A 11 43.46 6.45 46.16
CA ALA A 11 44.20 6.22 47.41
C ALA A 11 45.60 6.85 47.35
N TYR A 12 45.81 7.93 48.09
CA TYR A 12 47.14 8.51 48.30
C TYR A 12 47.90 7.78 49.40
N VAL A 13 48.92 7.01 49.01
CA VAL A 13 49.67 6.11 49.91
C VAL A 13 50.80 6.86 50.63
N VAL A 14 50.69 6.96 51.96
CA VAL A 14 51.63 7.69 52.83
C VAL A 14 52.19 6.87 54.02
N LYS A 15 53.15 7.47 54.73
CA LYS A 15 53.91 6.88 55.85
C LYS A 15 54.24 7.91 56.95
N ASN A 16 54.34 9.21 56.65
CA ASN A 16 54.61 10.27 57.64
C ASN A 16 53.86 11.59 57.43
N GLU A 17 53.91 12.17 56.23
CA GLU A 17 53.40 13.53 55.94
C GLU A 17 52.71 13.55 54.56
N VAL A 18 51.55 14.21 54.46
CA VAL A 18 50.78 14.40 53.22
C VAL A 18 51.41 15.55 52.42
N ASN A 19 51.38 15.45 51.09
CA ASN A 19 51.72 16.57 50.21
C ASN A 19 50.44 17.27 49.76
N ASP A 20 49.99 18.25 50.55
CA ASP A 20 48.77 19.02 50.32
C ASP A 20 48.73 19.65 48.91
N ASP A 21 49.90 20.01 48.33
CA ASP A 21 50.04 20.56 46.98
C ASP A 21 49.75 19.54 45.83
N PHE A 22 49.57 18.24 46.14
CA PHE A 22 49.16 17.21 45.16
C PHE A 22 47.71 16.77 45.37
N VAL A 23 47.29 16.61 46.63
CA VAL A 23 45.88 16.33 46.97
C VAL A 23 45.00 17.46 46.42
N GLY A 24 45.37 18.72 46.70
CA GLY A 24 44.69 19.89 46.16
C GLY A 24 44.85 20.09 44.64
N VAL A 25 45.63 19.30 43.91
CA VAL A 25 45.56 19.27 42.43
C VAL A 25 44.49 18.28 41.99
N LEU A 26 44.47 17.07 42.54
CA LEU A 26 43.43 16.07 42.25
C LEU A 26 42.02 16.53 42.63
N GLU A 27 41.85 17.17 43.79
CA GLU A 27 40.58 17.77 44.22
C GLU A 27 40.07 18.85 43.23
N ASN A 28 40.98 19.61 42.61
CA ASN A 28 40.62 20.61 41.58
C ASN A 28 40.33 19.98 40.21
N LEU A 29 40.57 18.68 40.03
CA LEU A 29 40.21 17.89 38.85
C LEU A 29 38.95 17.06 39.07
N GLY A 30 38.29 17.19 40.23
CA GLY A 30 37.06 16.49 40.57
C GLY A 30 37.24 15.15 41.28
N HIS A 31 38.47 14.63 41.40
CA HIS A 31 38.73 13.36 42.07
C HIS A 31 38.75 13.49 43.60
N ASN A 32 38.12 12.55 44.29
CA ASN A 32 38.17 12.36 45.73
C ASN A 32 39.45 11.58 46.11
N VAL A 33 40.07 11.92 47.25
CA VAL A 33 41.39 11.37 47.63
C VAL A 33 41.47 11.01 49.11
N ASP A 34 41.54 9.71 49.44
CA ASP A 34 41.82 9.24 50.81
C ASP A 34 43.33 9.07 51.06
N VAL A 35 43.75 9.25 52.31
CA VAL A 35 45.14 9.20 52.76
C VAL A 35 45.41 7.88 53.51
N LYS A 36 45.78 6.85 52.74
CA LYS A 36 45.99 5.47 53.24
C LYS A 36 47.45 5.20 53.67
N ASN A 37 47.63 4.24 54.58
CA ASN A 37 48.93 3.70 54.98
C ASN A 37 49.22 2.37 54.28
N VAL A 38 50.50 1.98 54.21
CA VAL A 38 51.01 0.71 53.63
C VAL A 38 50.57 -0.61 54.33
N ASN A 39 49.46 -0.60 55.07
CA ASN A 39 48.83 -1.80 55.66
C ASN A 39 47.30 -1.73 55.64
N ASP A 40 46.71 -0.67 55.09
CA ASP A 40 45.27 -0.49 54.99
C ASP A 40 44.77 -1.24 53.74
N ASP A 41 43.45 -1.29 53.52
CA ASP A 41 42.89 -1.89 52.31
C ASP A 41 42.95 -0.90 51.15
N PHE A 42 43.02 -1.44 49.93
CA PHE A 42 43.07 -0.71 48.68
C PHE A 42 42.04 -1.22 47.66
N SER A 43 41.33 -2.31 47.94
CA SER A 43 40.36 -2.92 47.01
C SER A 43 39.04 -2.14 46.84
N GLU A 44 38.95 -0.93 47.41
CA GLU A 44 37.83 0.02 47.31
C GLU A 44 38.19 1.28 46.49
N TYR A 45 39.31 1.26 45.75
CA TYR A 45 39.87 2.39 44.99
C TYR A 45 40.20 2.01 43.55
N ASP A 46 39.96 2.92 42.61
CA ASP A 46 40.32 2.72 41.20
C ASP A 46 41.82 2.91 40.96
N MET A 47 42.46 3.79 41.74
CA MET A 47 43.83 4.23 41.48
C MET A 47 44.65 4.47 42.76
N LEU A 48 45.94 4.11 42.70
CA LEU A 48 46.93 4.42 43.73
C LEU A 48 47.81 5.62 43.32
N LEU A 49 47.87 6.66 44.15
CA LEU A 49 48.90 7.69 44.06
C LEU A 49 50.00 7.43 45.11
N ILE A 50 51.27 7.34 44.69
CA ILE A 50 52.40 7.08 45.59
C ILE A 50 53.41 8.23 45.50
N GLY A 51 53.65 8.91 46.63
CA GLY A 51 54.53 10.09 46.72
C GLY A 51 56.02 9.82 47.02
N ASP A 52 56.79 10.90 47.25
CA ASP A 52 58.25 10.89 47.49
C ASP A 52 58.67 10.38 48.89
N GLU A 53 58.14 9.24 49.32
CA GLU A 53 58.49 8.67 50.62
C GLU A 53 59.52 7.55 50.53
N ASP A 54 60.38 7.47 51.55
CA ASP A 54 61.41 6.42 51.71
C ASP A 54 60.77 5.12 52.23
N PHE A 55 59.97 4.46 51.39
CA PHE A 55 59.48 3.10 51.62
C PHE A 55 60.62 2.09 51.52
N SER A 56 60.61 1.07 52.37
CA SER A 56 61.55 -0.06 52.33
C SER A 56 61.00 -1.24 51.51
N ASP A 57 61.87 -2.17 51.08
CA ASP A 57 61.49 -3.41 50.39
C ASP A 57 60.28 -4.13 51.00
N TYR A 58 60.17 -4.13 52.35
CA TYR A 58 59.06 -4.79 53.07
C TYR A 58 57.75 -4.00 53.06
N GLU A 59 57.81 -2.67 52.98
CA GLU A 59 56.63 -1.81 52.90
C GLU A 59 56.08 -1.80 51.47
N VAL A 60 56.94 -1.64 50.45
CA VAL A 60 56.52 -1.74 49.03
C VAL A 60 55.99 -3.14 48.70
N SER A 61 56.46 -4.21 49.37
CA SER A 61 55.91 -5.56 49.19
C SER A 61 54.47 -5.77 49.68
N LYS A 62 53.80 -4.73 50.21
CA LYS A 62 52.40 -4.73 50.63
C LYS A 62 51.49 -3.86 49.76
N ILE A 63 52.06 -2.95 48.98
CA ILE A 63 51.29 -2.09 48.08
C ILE A 63 51.01 -2.92 46.81
N PRO A 64 49.76 -3.04 46.34
CA PRO A 64 49.38 -3.87 45.18
C PRO A 64 49.73 -3.21 43.83
N LEU A 65 50.91 -2.58 43.75
CA LEU A 65 51.49 -1.84 42.61
C LEU A 65 51.42 -2.52 41.23
N TYR A 66 51.22 -3.83 41.17
CA TYR A 66 51.26 -4.64 39.96
C TYR A 66 49.88 -5.13 39.54
N ASP A 67 48.89 -4.83 40.39
CA ASP A 67 47.56 -5.43 40.46
C ASP A 67 46.50 -4.32 40.69
N MET A 68 46.87 -3.05 40.50
CA MET A 68 46.04 -1.83 40.58
C MET A 68 46.62 -0.69 39.72
N LYS A 69 45.77 0.13 39.09
CA LYS A 69 46.18 1.35 38.35
C LYS A 69 47.00 2.27 39.27
N THR A 70 48.21 2.70 38.88
CA THR A 70 49.14 3.38 39.82
C THR A 70 49.96 4.52 39.21
N LEU A 71 49.96 5.69 39.88
CA LEU A 71 50.80 6.85 39.58
C LEU A 71 51.92 7.04 40.63
N LEU A 72 53.17 7.10 40.15
CA LEU A 72 54.39 7.13 40.96
C LEU A 72 55.12 8.49 40.87
N VAL A 73 54.91 9.33 41.87
CA VAL A 73 55.45 10.70 41.96
C VAL A 73 56.74 10.71 42.80
N ASN A 74 57.87 11.17 42.25
CA ASN A 74 59.20 10.83 42.80
C ASN A 74 60.20 12.00 42.89
N SER A 75 60.62 12.38 44.10
CA SER A 75 61.48 13.55 44.38
C SER A 75 62.86 13.15 44.96
N HIS A 76 63.25 13.64 46.13
CA HIS A 76 64.64 13.68 46.58
C HIS A 76 65.05 12.41 47.34
N ASN A 77 64.10 11.60 47.82
CA ASN A 77 64.36 10.50 48.74
C ASN A 77 64.86 9.23 48.02
N PHE A 78 64.61 9.09 46.72
CA PHE A 78 65.17 8.03 45.86
C PHE A 78 66.71 8.01 45.75
N TYR A 79 67.44 8.91 46.44
CA TYR A 79 68.90 8.99 46.46
C TYR A 79 69.58 8.17 47.57
N GLY A 80 68.82 7.37 48.31
CA GLY A 80 69.35 6.32 49.20
C GLY A 80 70.06 5.18 48.45
N SER A 81 70.86 4.38 49.18
CA SER A 81 71.65 3.28 48.60
C SER A 81 70.85 1.98 48.39
N ILE A 82 69.61 2.10 47.91
CA ILE A 82 68.71 0.98 47.60
C ILE A 82 68.07 1.29 46.24
N HIS A 83 68.15 0.34 45.31
CA HIS A 83 67.86 0.58 43.88
C HIS A 83 66.72 -0.27 43.31
N ASN A 84 66.04 -1.08 44.14
CA ASN A 84 65.19 -2.16 43.65
C ASN A 84 63.69 -2.02 43.99
N HIS A 85 63.30 -1.11 44.89
CA HIS A 85 61.99 -1.13 45.58
C HIS A 85 60.77 -1.35 44.65
N PHE A 86 60.61 -0.52 43.61
CA PHE A 86 59.48 -0.58 42.67
C PHE A 86 59.77 -1.38 41.39
N GLY A 87 61.02 -1.82 41.15
CA GLY A 87 61.39 -2.60 39.96
C GLY A 87 61.49 -1.85 38.62
N LEU A 88 61.23 -0.54 38.56
CA LEU A 88 61.13 0.24 37.31
C LEU A 88 62.40 0.28 36.42
N THR A 89 63.60 0.39 37.00
CA THR A 89 64.86 0.51 36.23
C THR A 89 66.13 0.35 37.08
N GLU A 90 67.22 -0.10 36.46
CA GLU A 90 68.58 -0.05 37.03
C GLU A 90 69.19 1.37 37.09
N ARG A 91 68.67 2.35 36.34
CA ARG A 91 69.32 3.68 36.18
C ARG A 91 68.33 4.84 36.29
N LYS A 92 68.75 5.88 37.00
CA LYS A 92 67.99 7.11 37.26
C LYS A 92 68.92 8.33 37.33
N GLY A 93 68.39 9.52 37.13
CA GLY A 93 69.12 10.77 37.20
C GLY A 93 68.24 11.96 37.58
N LYS A 94 68.88 13.13 37.74
CA LYS A 94 68.20 14.42 37.85
C LYS A 94 68.99 15.51 37.16
N THR A 95 68.31 16.60 36.82
CA THR A 95 68.88 17.71 36.07
C THR A 95 68.23 19.03 36.46
N SER A 96 69.02 20.10 36.46
CA SER A 96 68.52 21.48 36.60
C SER A 96 68.08 22.07 35.26
N ASN A 97 67.90 21.23 34.24
CA ASN A 97 67.27 21.62 32.98
C ASN A 97 65.84 21.06 32.94
N TRP A 98 64.95 21.88 33.48
CA TRP A 98 63.51 21.75 33.54
C TRP A 98 62.75 21.93 32.21
N ARG A 99 63.44 22.23 31.10
CA ARG A 99 62.82 22.17 29.78
C ARG A 99 62.75 20.72 29.36
N VAL A 100 61.55 20.18 29.34
CA VAL A 100 61.27 18.88 28.72
C VAL A 100 61.17 19.05 27.21
N LYS A 101 61.03 17.92 26.54
CA LYS A 101 60.66 17.82 25.14
C LYS A 101 59.67 16.68 25.04
N VAL A 102 58.55 16.94 24.37
CA VAL A 102 57.73 15.88 23.78
C VAL A 102 58.53 15.23 22.63
N LYS A 103 58.19 13.99 22.27
CA LYS A 103 58.96 13.17 21.33
C LYS A 103 58.07 12.54 20.27
N ASN A 104 56.94 12.00 20.74
CA ASN A 104 55.77 11.56 20.02
C ASN A 104 54.59 12.21 20.77
N GLU A 105 53.54 12.61 20.06
CA GLU A 105 52.26 13.01 20.65
C GLU A 105 51.41 11.78 21.07
N GLY A 106 50.21 12.02 21.62
CA GLY A 106 49.31 11.04 22.27
C GLY A 106 48.88 11.51 23.66
N VAL A 107 47.79 10.97 24.21
CA VAL A 107 47.01 11.43 25.39
C VAL A 107 47.82 12.15 26.48
N ILE A 108 48.82 11.50 27.09
CA ILE A 108 49.70 12.06 28.15
C ILE A 108 50.35 13.42 27.77
N THR A 109 50.48 13.69 26.47
CA THR A 109 51.10 14.87 25.86
C THR A 109 50.16 15.68 24.95
N GLU A 110 48.87 15.39 24.97
CA GLU A 110 47.87 16.13 24.21
C GLU A 110 47.86 17.63 24.62
N GLY A 111 47.88 18.51 23.63
CA GLY A 111 48.00 19.96 23.84
C GLY A 111 49.38 20.44 24.34
N LEU A 112 50.42 19.59 24.36
CA LEU A 112 51.71 19.88 24.98
C LEU A 112 52.91 19.79 24.01
N ASP A 113 53.68 20.88 23.93
CA ASP A 113 54.79 21.07 22.97
C ASP A 113 56.18 21.07 23.69
N ASP A 114 57.15 21.88 23.27
CA ASP A 114 58.54 21.85 23.78
C ASP A 114 58.79 22.68 25.06
N PHE A 115 57.94 22.46 26.07
CA PHE A 115 57.69 23.36 27.21
C PHE A 115 58.67 23.27 28.42
N TYR A 116 58.45 24.16 29.40
CA TYR A 116 59.16 24.22 30.68
C TYR A 116 58.26 23.71 31.81
N VAL A 117 58.67 22.70 32.59
CA VAL A 117 57.80 22.09 33.61
C VAL A 117 57.58 22.98 34.84
N TYR A 118 58.39 24.02 35.05
CA TYR A 118 58.28 24.93 36.19
C TYR A 118 58.68 26.36 35.82
N ASP A 119 58.08 27.35 36.50
CA ASP A 119 58.38 28.78 36.33
C ASP A 119 59.57 29.27 37.19
N GLU A 120 59.75 28.71 38.40
CA GLU A 120 60.83 29.09 39.34
C GLU A 120 61.80 27.95 39.66
N ARG A 121 63.11 28.19 39.49
CA ARG A 121 64.20 27.19 39.39
C ARG A 121 64.02 25.91 40.21
N GLY A 122 63.43 24.89 39.59
CA GLY A 122 63.27 23.53 40.11
C GLY A 122 64.26 22.51 39.52
N TYR A 123 64.09 21.25 39.93
CA TYR A 123 64.76 20.08 39.36
C TYR A 123 63.73 19.10 38.78
N VAL A 124 64.04 18.49 37.64
CA VAL A 124 63.31 17.32 37.13
C VAL A 124 64.13 16.05 37.31
N TYR A 125 63.45 14.98 37.68
CA TYR A 125 63.99 13.63 37.86
C TYR A 125 63.65 12.80 36.62
N TYR A 126 64.47 11.79 36.32
CA TYR A 126 64.24 10.93 35.16
C TYR A 126 64.71 9.50 35.40
N LEU A 127 63.97 8.55 34.84
CA LEU A 127 64.41 7.16 34.68
C LEU A 127 65.30 7.04 33.44
N ALA A 128 66.07 5.95 33.30
CA ALA A 128 66.81 5.68 32.07
C ALA A 128 66.90 4.17 31.81
N GLY A 129 66.45 3.70 30.64
CA GLY A 129 66.18 2.27 30.49
C GLY A 129 66.18 1.72 29.06
N ARG A 130 65.44 0.62 28.92
CA ARG A 130 64.94 0.06 27.66
C ARG A 130 63.47 0.44 27.63
N ASN A 131 63.03 1.10 26.58
CA ASN A 131 61.63 1.50 26.40
C ASN A 131 60.90 0.38 25.64
N VAL A 132 59.59 0.33 25.76
CA VAL A 132 58.70 -0.50 24.94
C VAL A 132 58.22 0.33 23.74
N GLU A 133 57.80 -0.34 22.66
CA GLU A 133 57.25 0.34 21.48
C GLU A 133 55.77 0.67 21.76
N GLY A 134 55.33 1.90 21.44
CA GLY A 134 53.96 2.39 21.72
C GLY A 134 53.84 3.47 22.80
N THR A 135 54.84 3.67 23.68
CA THR A 135 54.71 4.60 24.83
C THR A 135 55.16 6.04 24.55
N VAL A 136 54.42 7.02 25.07
CA VAL A 136 54.77 8.47 25.06
C VAL A 136 56.03 8.75 25.91
N GLU A 137 57.05 9.39 25.32
CA GLU A 137 58.33 9.68 25.98
C GLU A 137 58.57 11.19 26.18
N VAL A 138 58.10 11.77 27.29
CA VAL A 138 58.49 13.14 27.69
C VAL A 138 59.87 13.13 28.34
N TYR A 139 60.88 13.75 27.73
CA TYR A 139 62.28 13.67 28.19
C TYR A 139 62.93 15.03 28.48
N SER A 140 63.80 15.11 29.50
CA SER A 140 64.53 16.36 29.77
C SER A 140 65.59 16.63 28.69
N SER A 141 65.55 17.83 28.11
CA SER A 141 66.51 18.33 27.12
C SER A 141 67.96 18.45 27.63
N GLY A 142 68.20 18.27 28.94
CA GLY A 142 69.54 18.26 29.56
C GLY A 142 70.07 16.89 29.95
N SER A 143 69.38 15.79 29.62
CA SER A 143 69.79 14.45 30.00
C SER A 143 70.97 13.92 29.15
N TYR A 144 71.80 13.05 29.73
CA TYR A 144 73.02 12.52 29.08
C TYR A 144 72.80 11.20 28.32
N TYR A 145 71.57 10.67 28.33
CA TYR A 145 71.21 9.37 27.74
C TYR A 145 70.00 9.54 26.81
N ARG A 146 69.93 8.78 25.72
CA ARG A 146 68.89 8.92 24.67
C ARG A 146 67.51 8.35 25.04
N TYR A 147 67.40 7.74 26.21
CA TYR A 147 66.20 7.08 26.73
C TYR A 147 66.08 7.54 28.18
N SER A 148 65.53 8.74 28.41
CA SER A 148 65.52 9.36 29.74
C SER A 148 64.24 10.17 29.99
N GLY A 149 63.15 9.42 30.15
CA GLY A 149 61.82 9.95 30.45
C GLY A 149 61.75 10.62 31.83
N VAL A 150 61.17 11.81 31.85
CA VAL A 150 60.62 12.50 33.03
C VAL A 150 59.22 11.95 33.31
N VAL A 151 58.44 11.65 32.26
CA VAL A 151 57.29 10.74 32.33
C VAL A 151 57.67 9.40 31.70
N TYR A 152 57.13 8.30 32.22
CA TYR A 152 57.34 6.94 31.70
C TYR A 152 56.21 6.01 32.14
N SER A 153 55.43 5.46 31.20
CA SER A 153 54.38 4.47 31.45
C SER A 153 54.88 3.02 31.35
N ILE A 154 54.08 2.10 31.91
CA ILE A 154 54.19 0.65 31.85
C ILE A 154 52.77 0.12 31.65
N LEU A 155 52.57 -0.67 30.59
CA LEU A 155 51.27 -1.25 30.24
C LEU A 155 50.99 -2.56 30.99
N PRO A 156 49.73 -3.05 31.01
CA PRO A 156 49.41 -4.45 31.31
C PRO A 156 50.29 -5.44 30.52
N GLY A 157 50.57 -6.59 31.11
CA GLY A 157 51.44 -7.64 30.54
C GLY A 157 52.95 -7.36 30.57
N GLU A 158 53.41 -6.13 30.83
CA GLU A 158 54.83 -5.80 30.88
C GLU A 158 55.58 -6.43 32.07
N VAL A 159 56.90 -6.57 31.96
CA VAL A 159 57.74 -7.23 32.97
C VAL A 159 58.75 -6.26 33.59
N PHE A 160 58.52 -5.91 34.85
CA PHE A 160 59.44 -5.10 35.66
C PHE A 160 60.81 -5.77 35.83
N PHE A 161 61.87 -5.00 36.11
CA PHE A 161 63.24 -5.52 36.29
C PHE A 161 63.42 -6.46 37.51
N ASN A 162 62.41 -6.57 38.38
CA ASN A 162 62.36 -7.56 39.45
C ASN A 162 61.75 -8.92 39.02
N ASN A 163 61.30 -9.05 37.77
CA ASN A 163 60.58 -10.19 37.16
C ASN A 163 59.15 -10.40 37.69
N LYS A 164 58.49 -9.36 38.21
CA LYS A 164 57.03 -9.33 38.28
C LYS A 164 56.45 -8.90 36.93
N ILE A 165 55.29 -9.46 36.60
CA ILE A 165 54.43 -9.00 35.51
C ILE A 165 53.56 -7.88 36.07
N ASN A 166 53.22 -6.91 35.23
CA ASN A 166 52.26 -5.85 35.48
C ASN A 166 50.88 -6.29 34.96
N ASN A 167 49.81 -6.11 35.72
CA ASN A 167 48.45 -6.40 35.26
C ASN A 167 47.68 -5.13 34.89
N GLU A 168 48.13 -3.94 35.34
CA GLU A 168 47.37 -2.69 35.30
C GLU A 168 48.17 -1.50 34.73
N ARG A 169 47.52 -0.38 34.39
CA ARG A 169 48.22 0.84 33.92
C ARG A 169 49.08 1.46 35.03
N VAL A 170 50.40 1.59 34.84
CA VAL A 170 51.33 2.17 35.82
C VAL A 170 52.19 3.26 35.21
N LEU A 171 52.19 4.48 35.78
CA LEU A 171 52.92 5.64 35.25
C LEU A 171 53.88 6.24 36.29
N PHE A 172 55.08 6.61 35.85
CA PHE A 172 56.08 7.35 36.62
C PHE A 172 56.08 8.84 36.24
N PHE A 173 56.04 9.70 37.24
CA PHE A 173 56.03 11.16 37.08
C PHE A 173 57.19 11.83 37.84
N GLY A 174 58.16 12.37 37.10
CA GLY A 174 59.44 12.89 37.59
C GLY A 174 59.47 14.40 37.91
N ALA A 175 58.31 15.06 37.97
CA ALA A 175 58.15 16.46 38.36
C ALA A 175 57.25 16.56 39.60
N VAL A 176 57.64 17.41 40.56
CA VAL A 176 57.40 17.08 41.98
C VAL A 176 57.37 18.28 42.93
N GLU A 177 57.78 19.46 42.47
CA GLU A 177 57.59 20.71 43.18
C GLU A 177 56.33 21.39 42.61
N SER A 178 55.14 20.80 42.83
CA SER A 178 53.89 21.12 42.10
C SER A 178 53.41 22.55 42.29
N SER A 179 53.63 23.15 43.46
CA SER A 179 53.47 24.59 43.73
C SER A 179 54.42 25.52 42.94
N LYS A 180 55.18 24.99 41.97
CA LYS A 180 55.99 25.73 40.98
C LYS A 180 55.75 25.29 39.54
N TRP A 181 54.84 24.36 39.27
CA TRP A 181 54.51 23.96 37.91
C TRP A 181 53.99 25.18 37.13
N SER A 182 54.42 25.29 35.86
CA SER A 182 53.75 26.15 34.90
C SER A 182 52.39 25.55 34.52
N ASN A 183 51.60 26.23 33.69
CA ASN A 183 50.33 25.68 33.21
C ASN A 183 50.53 24.38 32.42
N GLU A 184 51.55 24.32 31.56
CA GLU A 184 51.92 23.13 30.80
C GLU A 184 52.46 22.01 31.72
N GLY A 185 53.13 22.38 32.82
CA GLY A 185 53.55 21.44 33.86
C GLY A 185 52.39 20.82 34.66
N LYS A 186 51.28 21.54 34.80
CA LYS A 186 50.03 21.03 35.39
C LYS A 186 49.28 20.14 34.40
N LYS A 187 49.03 20.61 33.17
CA LYS A 187 48.34 19.84 32.13
C LYS A 187 49.04 18.51 31.81
N LEU A 188 50.38 18.46 31.91
CA LEU A 188 51.12 17.19 31.84
C LEU A 188 50.76 16.21 32.97
N PHE A 189 50.56 16.72 34.20
CA PHE A 189 50.14 15.89 35.34
C PHE A 189 48.67 15.46 35.19
N GLU A 190 47.80 16.37 34.75
CA GLU A 190 46.38 16.11 34.47
C GLU A 190 46.23 14.94 33.48
N ASN A 191 46.82 15.06 32.28
CA ASN A 191 46.84 13.99 31.27
C ASN A 191 47.58 12.71 31.74
N SER A 192 48.39 12.78 32.81
CA SER A 192 49.07 11.62 33.41
C SER A 192 48.26 10.91 34.51
N VAL A 193 47.19 11.53 35.03
CA VAL A 193 46.20 10.92 35.91
C VAL A 193 45.13 10.26 35.04
N ASP A 194 44.57 11.06 34.13
CA ASP A 194 43.64 10.73 33.05
C ASP A 194 44.02 9.42 32.33
N TRP A 195 45.22 9.35 31.74
CA TRP A 195 45.72 8.15 31.06
C TRP A 195 45.91 6.92 31.98
N VAL A 196 46.12 7.10 33.29
CA VAL A 196 46.24 5.96 34.21
C VAL A 196 44.87 5.37 34.53
N LEU A 197 43.85 6.22 34.71
CA LEU A 197 42.47 5.81 34.92
C LEU A 197 41.90 5.15 33.66
N ASP A 198 41.87 5.88 32.55
CA ASP A 198 41.04 5.53 31.38
C ASP A 198 41.85 4.91 30.25
N GLY A 199 43.12 5.29 30.09
CA GLY A 199 44.02 4.69 29.10
C GLY A 199 44.15 5.49 27.82
N GLY A 200 44.18 4.79 26.69
CA GLY A 200 44.08 5.39 25.36
C GLY A 200 42.67 5.20 24.79
N ASP A 201 42.65 5.18 23.47
CA ASP A 201 41.65 4.61 22.58
C ASP A 201 42.49 3.68 21.65
N VAL A 202 42.04 2.45 21.36
CA VAL A 202 42.88 1.37 20.78
C VAL A 202 42.35 0.84 19.44
N ASP A 203 41.05 0.89 19.24
CA ASP A 203 40.32 0.57 18.01
C ASP A 203 39.81 1.84 17.28
N GLU A 204 40.02 3.02 17.87
CA GLU A 204 39.74 4.35 17.32
C GLU A 204 38.23 4.64 17.22
N ASP A 205 37.47 4.24 18.25
CA ASP A 205 36.01 4.35 18.34
C ASP A 205 35.49 5.65 18.99
N GLY A 206 36.37 6.41 19.67
CA GLY A 206 36.05 7.68 20.34
C GLY A 206 35.81 7.55 21.84
N LEU A 207 35.71 6.33 22.37
CA LEU A 207 35.75 6.02 23.79
C LEU A 207 37.18 5.60 24.19
N ARG A 208 37.35 5.13 25.42
CA ARG A 208 38.69 4.88 26.00
C ARG A 208 38.74 3.53 26.68
N ASP A 209 39.89 2.84 26.61
CA ASP A 209 40.13 1.48 27.13
C ASP A 209 39.96 1.25 28.67
N GLY A 210 39.21 2.10 29.37
CA GLY A 210 38.74 1.92 30.74
C GLY A 210 37.27 2.25 30.96
N ASN A 211 36.59 2.81 29.96
CA ASN A 211 35.16 3.13 29.93
C ASN A 211 34.45 2.45 28.75
N ASP A 212 35.14 1.52 28.09
CA ASP A 212 34.76 0.84 26.86
C ASP A 212 34.68 -0.67 27.13
N ASN A 213 33.53 -1.26 26.80
CA ASN A 213 33.21 -2.67 27.01
C ASN A 213 33.73 -3.62 25.91
N CYS A 214 34.36 -3.11 24.83
CA CYS A 214 34.96 -3.95 23.78
C CYS A 214 36.44 -3.75 23.45
N MET A 215 37.13 -2.65 23.81
CA MET A 215 38.61 -2.40 23.90
C MET A 215 39.53 -2.71 22.69
N LEU A 216 39.11 -3.59 21.78
CA LEU A 216 39.83 -4.12 20.63
C LEU A 216 38.89 -4.30 19.41
N VAL A 217 37.62 -3.87 19.52
CA VAL A 217 36.52 -4.01 18.56
C VAL A 217 35.61 -2.77 18.66
N TYR A 218 35.86 -1.79 17.80
CA TYR A 218 35.10 -0.54 17.59
C TYR A 218 33.58 -0.70 17.82
N ASN A 219 33.02 -0.05 18.86
CA ASN A 219 31.60 -0.14 19.19
C ASN A 219 31.06 1.13 19.92
N PRO A 220 31.03 2.30 19.26
CA PRO A 220 30.80 3.61 19.90
C PRO A 220 29.43 3.79 20.57
N LEU A 221 28.51 2.83 20.38
CA LEU A 221 27.19 2.78 21.03
C LEU A 221 27.18 2.01 22.36
N GLN A 222 28.26 1.28 22.69
CA GLN A 222 28.46 0.56 23.97
C GLN A 222 27.25 -0.28 24.39
N LYS A 223 26.64 -0.98 23.43
CA LYS A 223 25.56 -1.91 23.72
C LYS A 223 26.12 -3.08 24.53
N ASP A 224 25.32 -3.55 25.47
CA ASP A 224 25.61 -4.55 26.49
C ASP A 224 24.24 -5.13 26.88
N PHE A 225 23.75 -6.08 26.07
CA PHE A 225 22.35 -6.51 26.14
C PHE A 225 22.00 -7.28 27.42
N ASP A 226 22.91 -8.12 27.93
CA ASP A 226 22.70 -8.89 29.16
C ASP A 226 23.15 -8.14 30.45
N GLY A 227 24.11 -7.21 30.34
CA GLY A 227 24.70 -6.47 31.44
C GLY A 227 25.93 -7.13 32.09
N ASP A 228 26.66 -8.01 31.40
CA ASP A 228 27.92 -8.62 31.87
C ASP A 228 29.07 -7.60 31.97
N GLY A 229 29.11 -6.64 31.04
CA GLY A 229 30.23 -5.70 30.86
C GLY A 229 31.19 -6.07 29.72
N ILE A 230 30.80 -7.01 28.86
CA ILE A 230 31.34 -7.22 27.50
C ILE A 230 30.28 -6.64 26.54
N GLY A 231 30.70 -5.92 25.50
CA GLY A 231 29.75 -5.32 24.56
C GLY A 231 29.28 -6.25 23.44
N ASP A 232 28.08 -6.01 22.90
CA ASP A 232 27.44 -6.84 21.87
C ASP A 232 28.37 -7.16 20.68
N GLU A 233 29.19 -6.20 20.22
CA GLU A 233 30.08 -6.35 19.06
C GLU A 233 31.29 -7.27 19.33
N CYS A 234 31.58 -7.58 20.60
CA CYS A 234 32.69 -8.44 21.02
C CYS A 234 32.27 -9.63 21.89
N ASP A 235 30.98 -9.80 22.19
CA ASP A 235 30.44 -11.02 22.80
C ASP A 235 29.98 -12.06 21.75
N ASP A 236 30.31 -13.31 22.04
CA ASP A 236 29.88 -14.50 21.31
C ASP A 236 28.50 -15.01 21.84
N ASP A 237 28.00 -14.57 23.00
CA ASP A 237 26.83 -15.10 23.76
C ASP A 237 26.01 -13.93 24.39
N LYS A 238 25.49 -13.00 23.56
CA LYS A 238 25.10 -11.62 23.97
C LYS A 238 23.90 -11.52 24.92
N ASP A 239 23.15 -12.59 25.14
CA ASP A 239 22.03 -12.63 26.09
C ASP A 239 22.26 -13.58 27.29
N ASN A 240 23.44 -14.21 27.35
CA ASN A 240 23.93 -15.09 28.43
C ASN A 240 23.04 -16.33 28.71
N ASP A 241 22.34 -16.85 27.69
CA ASP A 241 21.69 -18.16 27.78
C ASP A 241 22.72 -19.32 27.78
N GLY A 242 23.86 -19.14 27.11
CA GLY A 242 24.95 -20.11 27.01
C GLY A 242 25.10 -20.84 25.67
N TYR A 243 24.62 -20.25 24.57
CA TYR A 243 24.69 -20.81 23.21
C TYR A 243 25.25 -19.79 22.20
N ASP A 244 26.55 -19.90 21.89
CA ASP A 244 27.26 -18.92 21.05
C ASP A 244 26.59 -18.65 19.66
N ASN A 245 26.09 -17.43 19.42
CA ASN A 245 25.49 -16.92 18.16
C ASN A 245 24.49 -17.87 17.49
N ASP A 246 23.24 -17.95 17.98
CA ASP A 246 22.20 -18.82 17.40
C ASP A 246 21.22 -18.15 16.40
N CYS A 247 19.90 -18.32 16.56
CA CYS A 247 18.88 -17.79 15.64
C CYS A 247 18.19 -16.50 16.12
N ASP A 248 18.31 -16.11 17.40
CA ASP A 248 17.98 -14.76 17.89
C ASP A 248 18.89 -14.39 19.08
N ASP A 249 20.15 -14.05 18.78
CA ASP A 249 21.28 -13.72 19.68
C ASP A 249 21.05 -12.44 20.55
N PHE A 250 19.79 -12.07 20.80
CA PHE A 250 19.31 -10.99 21.68
C PHE A 250 18.07 -11.45 22.48
N ASN A 251 17.88 -12.75 22.70
CA ASN A 251 16.63 -13.32 23.20
C ASN A 251 16.80 -14.72 23.81
N SER A 252 17.24 -14.79 25.08
CA SER A 252 17.55 -16.00 25.87
C SER A 252 16.38 -16.98 26.17
N LEU A 253 15.36 -16.98 25.32
CA LEU A 253 14.29 -17.96 25.20
C LEU A 253 14.32 -18.71 23.86
N ILE A 254 14.99 -18.17 22.83
CA ILE A 254 15.15 -18.74 21.50
C ILE A 254 16.56 -19.28 21.41
N HIS A 255 16.73 -20.60 21.49
CA HIS A 255 18.04 -21.25 21.47
C HIS A 255 17.97 -22.74 21.10
N PRO A 256 19.05 -23.36 20.58
CA PRO A 256 19.08 -24.78 20.18
C PRO A 256 18.64 -25.77 21.26
N GLY A 257 17.37 -26.16 21.21
CA GLY A 257 16.73 -27.05 22.18
C GLY A 257 15.98 -26.37 23.33
N ALA A 258 15.47 -25.15 23.13
CA ALA A 258 14.46 -24.52 23.97
C ALA A 258 13.15 -25.34 24.06
N THR A 259 12.07 -24.74 24.59
CA THR A 259 10.78 -25.44 24.79
C THR A 259 9.64 -24.75 24.06
N GLU A 260 9.39 -25.20 22.84
CA GLU A 260 8.30 -24.78 21.95
C GLU A 260 6.97 -24.42 22.63
N ILE A 261 6.50 -23.22 22.31
CA ILE A 261 5.25 -22.60 22.74
C ILE A 261 4.40 -22.25 21.52
N PHE A 262 3.08 -22.43 21.63
CA PHE A 262 2.14 -22.07 20.57
C PHE A 262 1.82 -20.56 20.61
N ASP A 263 2.83 -19.72 20.35
CA ASP A 263 2.74 -18.25 20.35
C ASP A 263 3.32 -17.56 19.09
N ASN A 264 3.68 -18.37 18.07
CA ASN A 264 4.05 -18.00 16.70
C ASN A 264 5.55 -17.79 16.40
N ILE A 265 6.45 -18.20 17.29
CA ILE A 265 7.90 -18.06 17.15
C ILE A 265 8.54 -19.45 17.32
N ASP A 266 9.41 -19.91 16.40
CA ASP A 266 10.30 -21.05 16.69
C ASP A 266 11.27 -20.63 17.79
N GLN A 267 11.26 -21.35 18.92
CA GLN A 267 12.19 -21.10 20.00
C GLN A 267 13.38 -22.06 19.98
N ASN A 268 13.33 -23.15 19.22
CA ASN A 268 14.32 -24.22 19.29
C ASN A 268 15.38 -24.22 18.18
N CYS A 269 15.30 -23.27 17.24
CA CYS A 269 16.19 -23.10 16.08
C CYS A 269 16.29 -24.37 15.21
N VAL A 270 15.15 -25.03 14.96
CA VAL A 270 15.08 -26.29 14.20
C VAL A 270 13.80 -26.34 13.38
N ASN A 271 13.96 -26.27 12.05
CA ASN A 271 12.91 -26.54 11.05
C ASN A 271 12.08 -27.79 11.42
N ASP A 272 10.80 -27.57 11.74
CA ASP A 272 9.89 -28.56 12.33
C ASP A 272 8.58 -28.65 11.55
N LYS A 273 8.44 -29.73 10.77
CA LYS A 273 7.40 -29.94 9.75
C LYS A 273 6.04 -29.23 9.89
N PRO A 274 5.44 -28.73 8.79
CA PRO A 274 4.20 -27.96 8.77
C PRO A 274 3.04 -28.58 9.54
N VAL A 275 2.17 -27.74 10.08
CA VAL A 275 1.03 -28.13 10.89
C VAL A 275 -0.28 -27.66 10.27
N LEU A 276 -1.25 -28.59 10.14
CA LEU A 276 -2.63 -28.23 9.84
C LEU A 276 -3.23 -27.51 11.06
N VAL A 277 -3.43 -26.20 10.94
CA VAL A 277 -3.95 -25.33 12.01
C VAL A 277 -5.47 -25.18 11.98
N SER A 278 -6.11 -25.41 10.83
CA SER A 278 -7.57 -25.45 10.70
C SER A 278 -8.03 -26.56 9.75
N GLU A 279 -9.16 -27.21 10.06
CA GLU A 279 -9.73 -28.25 9.19
C GLU A 279 -10.33 -27.62 7.91
N ILE A 280 -9.99 -28.20 6.76
CA ILE A 280 -10.52 -27.80 5.45
C ILE A 280 -11.93 -28.36 5.33
N SER A 281 -12.91 -27.50 5.03
CA SER A 281 -14.33 -27.91 5.01
C SER A 281 -14.74 -28.57 3.69
N ASP A 282 -15.66 -29.53 3.77
CA ASP A 282 -16.29 -30.19 2.62
C ASP A 282 -16.91 -29.17 1.65
N LEU A 283 -16.82 -29.43 0.35
CA LEU A 283 -17.31 -28.54 -0.70
C LEU A 283 -18.56 -29.11 -1.40
N ARG A 284 -19.47 -28.23 -1.79
CA ARG A 284 -20.73 -28.59 -2.45
C ARG A 284 -21.16 -27.50 -3.45
N TRP A 285 -21.29 -27.86 -4.72
CA TRP A 285 -21.60 -26.91 -5.81
C TRP A 285 -22.40 -27.56 -6.93
N LYS A 286 -22.55 -26.91 -8.09
CA LYS A 286 -23.29 -27.42 -9.27
C LYS A 286 -22.32 -27.80 -10.40
N GLU A 287 -22.70 -28.74 -11.25
CA GLU A 287 -21.86 -29.12 -12.39
C GLU A 287 -21.62 -27.98 -13.41
N ASP A 288 -22.57 -27.05 -13.58
CA ASP A 288 -22.44 -25.87 -14.45
C ASP A 288 -21.36 -24.84 -14.00
N ASN A 289 -20.72 -25.05 -12.85
CA ASN A 289 -19.90 -24.05 -12.17
C ASN A 289 -18.55 -24.61 -11.73
N ASP A 290 -17.45 -24.15 -12.33
CA ASP A 290 -16.12 -24.36 -11.77
C ASP A 290 -15.91 -23.50 -10.48
N LEU A 291 -15.09 -24.00 -9.55
CA LEU A 291 -14.78 -23.33 -8.28
C LEU A 291 -13.33 -22.85 -8.27
N ILE A 292 -13.10 -21.67 -8.84
CA ILE A 292 -11.77 -21.04 -8.95
C ILE A 292 -11.33 -20.47 -7.59
N ASN A 293 -10.06 -20.67 -7.22
CA ASN A 293 -9.40 -20.14 -6.01
C ASN A 293 -10.18 -20.35 -4.70
N ARG A 294 -10.93 -21.46 -4.60
CA ARG A 294 -11.96 -21.68 -3.59
C ARG A 294 -11.43 -21.98 -2.19
N ILE A 295 -10.25 -22.57 -2.09
CA ILE A 295 -9.56 -22.87 -0.83
C ILE A 295 -8.19 -22.19 -0.88
N ASN A 296 -7.80 -21.48 0.17
CA ASN A 296 -6.46 -20.94 0.34
C ASN A 296 -5.71 -21.78 1.38
N LEU A 297 -4.87 -22.71 0.93
CA LEU A 297 -4.14 -23.66 1.78
C LEU A 297 -3.16 -22.96 2.73
N ASN A 298 -2.69 -21.76 2.39
CA ASN A 298 -1.88 -20.89 3.27
C ASN A 298 -2.63 -20.45 4.54
N THR A 299 -3.96 -20.62 4.62
CA THR A 299 -4.77 -20.33 5.83
C THR A 299 -5.12 -21.60 6.62
N HIS A 300 -4.79 -22.77 6.09
CA HIS A 300 -5.10 -24.08 6.67
C HIS A 300 -3.86 -24.82 7.18
N PHE A 301 -2.77 -24.75 6.42
CA PHE A 301 -1.45 -25.16 6.86
C PHE A 301 -0.69 -23.95 7.40
N ARG A 302 0.24 -24.22 8.31
CA ARG A 302 1.17 -23.22 8.81
C ARG A 302 2.51 -23.87 9.15
N ASP A 303 3.56 -23.12 8.87
CA ASP A 303 4.93 -23.33 9.32
C ASP A 303 5.25 -22.44 10.54
N TYR A 304 6.20 -22.83 11.40
CA TYR A 304 6.62 -22.01 12.56
C TYR A 304 7.86 -21.17 12.25
N GLU A 305 8.72 -21.63 11.35
CA GLU A 305 9.90 -20.94 10.86
C GLU A 305 9.55 -19.99 9.70
N ASN A 306 8.39 -20.22 9.07
CA ASN A 306 7.86 -19.54 7.88
C ASN A 306 8.60 -19.93 6.58
N ASP A 307 9.07 -21.18 6.51
CA ASP A 307 9.66 -21.75 5.29
C ASP A 307 8.64 -21.82 4.13
N GLU A 308 9.13 -21.81 2.88
CA GLU A 308 8.31 -21.74 1.66
C GLU A 308 7.50 -23.04 1.44
N LEU A 309 6.22 -23.01 1.81
CA LEU A 309 5.33 -24.17 1.70
C LEU A 309 4.94 -24.50 0.26
N SER A 310 5.39 -25.65 -0.24
CA SER A 310 4.87 -26.25 -1.47
C SER A 310 3.62 -27.10 -1.19
N PHE A 311 2.61 -27.04 -2.05
CA PHE A 311 1.32 -27.73 -1.84
C PHE A 311 1.06 -28.81 -2.89
N SER A 312 0.40 -29.90 -2.49
CA SER A 312 0.10 -31.03 -3.36
C SER A 312 -1.18 -31.78 -2.97
N ILE A 313 -1.62 -32.69 -3.84
CA ILE A 313 -2.67 -33.68 -3.53
C ILE A 313 -1.97 -34.99 -3.15
N VAL A 314 -2.20 -35.47 -1.94
CA VAL A 314 -1.51 -36.65 -1.38
C VAL A 314 -2.30 -37.95 -1.60
N ASP A 315 -3.63 -37.86 -1.55
CA ASP A 315 -4.54 -38.96 -1.87
C ASP A 315 -5.85 -38.41 -2.47
N THR A 316 -6.52 -39.18 -3.32
CA THR A 316 -7.77 -38.80 -4.01
C THR A 316 -8.53 -40.06 -4.44
N SER A 317 -9.78 -39.93 -4.89
CA SER A 317 -10.54 -41.08 -5.39
C SER A 317 -10.07 -41.57 -6.78
N ASP A 318 -10.53 -42.77 -7.17
CA ASP A 318 -10.26 -43.38 -8.50
C ASP A 318 -11.24 -42.86 -9.59
N GLU A 319 -12.07 -41.84 -9.34
CA GLU A 319 -13.12 -41.37 -10.29
C GLU A 319 -12.72 -40.09 -11.05
N ASP A 320 -12.27 -40.26 -12.29
CA ASP A 320 -11.86 -39.18 -13.21
C ASP A 320 -13.05 -38.27 -13.63
N GLY A 321 -13.45 -37.31 -12.78
CA GLY A 321 -14.55 -36.37 -13.05
C GLY A 321 -14.39 -34.94 -12.49
N ILE A 322 -13.53 -34.75 -11.49
CA ILE A 322 -13.13 -33.44 -10.97
C ILE A 322 -11.62 -33.28 -11.19
N ARG A 323 -11.21 -32.19 -11.85
CA ARG A 323 -9.80 -31.81 -12.03
C ARG A 323 -9.47 -30.72 -11.02
N VAL A 324 -8.33 -30.85 -10.34
CA VAL A 324 -7.94 -29.93 -9.26
C VAL A 324 -6.56 -29.34 -9.56
N GLU A 325 -6.47 -28.03 -9.44
CA GLU A 325 -5.27 -27.23 -9.69
C GLU A 325 -4.90 -26.45 -8.44
N ILE A 326 -3.60 -26.28 -8.17
CA ILE A 326 -3.09 -25.55 -7.00
C ILE A 326 -2.01 -24.58 -7.47
N ILE A 327 -2.24 -23.28 -7.32
CA ILE A 327 -1.31 -22.21 -7.69
C ILE A 327 -1.11 -21.30 -6.47
N ASN A 328 0.13 -21.16 -6.01
CA ASN A 328 0.49 -20.34 -4.83
C ASN A 328 -0.35 -20.66 -3.57
N GLY A 329 -0.76 -21.93 -3.41
CA GLY A 329 -1.64 -22.41 -2.33
C GLY A 329 -3.14 -22.12 -2.50
N LEU A 330 -3.55 -21.38 -3.54
CA LEU A 330 -4.96 -21.28 -3.95
C LEU A 330 -5.36 -22.52 -4.76
N VAL A 331 -6.51 -23.12 -4.42
CA VAL A 331 -7.03 -24.33 -5.08
C VAL A 331 -8.22 -24.01 -5.97
N SER A 332 -8.14 -24.41 -7.23
CA SER A 332 -9.25 -24.39 -8.19
C SER A 332 -9.76 -25.79 -8.48
N PHE A 333 -11.08 -25.95 -8.57
CA PHE A 333 -11.74 -27.21 -8.94
C PHE A 333 -12.50 -27.00 -10.26
N TYR A 334 -12.25 -27.87 -11.23
CA TYR A 334 -12.92 -27.89 -12.51
C TYR A 334 -13.73 -29.18 -12.67
N VAL A 335 -14.95 -29.09 -13.18
CA VAL A 335 -15.83 -30.26 -13.40
C VAL A 335 -15.81 -30.64 -14.88
N ASP A 336 -15.81 -31.93 -15.20
CA ASP A 336 -15.96 -32.39 -16.59
C ASP A 336 -17.44 -32.39 -17.00
N GLU A 337 -17.72 -32.03 -18.26
CA GLU A 337 -19.07 -31.73 -18.80
C GLU A 337 -20.12 -32.84 -18.49
N ASN A 338 -21.24 -32.48 -17.86
CA ASN A 338 -22.31 -33.41 -17.40
C ASN A 338 -21.88 -34.41 -16.30
N TRP A 339 -20.91 -34.06 -15.44
CA TRP A 339 -20.51 -34.88 -14.29
C TRP A 339 -21.09 -34.36 -12.97
N TYR A 340 -21.86 -35.22 -12.29
CA TYR A 340 -22.29 -35.01 -10.90
C TYR A 340 -22.06 -36.25 -10.03
N GLY A 341 -21.69 -36.05 -8.76
CA GLY A 341 -21.30 -37.14 -7.87
C GLY A 341 -20.79 -36.71 -6.49
N GLU A 342 -20.42 -37.73 -5.69
CA GLU A 342 -19.67 -37.59 -4.44
C GLU A 342 -18.22 -38.05 -4.70
N ASP A 343 -17.25 -37.16 -4.52
CA ASP A 343 -15.80 -37.41 -4.66
C ASP A 343 -15.04 -36.95 -3.39
N TRP A 344 -13.73 -37.15 -3.32
CA TRP A 344 -12.91 -36.70 -2.18
C TRP A 344 -11.41 -36.66 -2.46
N LEU A 345 -10.70 -35.82 -1.71
CA LEU A 345 -9.24 -35.75 -1.71
C LEU A 345 -8.63 -35.40 -0.35
N ILE A 346 -7.30 -35.45 -0.27
CA ILE A 346 -6.46 -35.01 0.85
C ILE A 346 -5.34 -34.13 0.30
N PHE A 347 -5.28 -32.86 0.74
CA PHE A 347 -4.18 -31.96 0.44
C PHE A 347 -2.98 -32.25 1.33
N GLY A 348 -1.80 -31.82 0.89
CA GLY A 348 -0.59 -31.80 1.71
C GLY A 348 0.23 -30.54 1.49
N ALA A 349 1.08 -30.24 2.48
CA ALA A 349 2.07 -29.17 2.46
C ALA A 349 3.45 -29.77 2.73
N ASP A 350 4.48 -29.27 2.05
CA ASP A 350 5.85 -29.81 2.08
C ASP A 350 6.85 -28.64 1.99
N ASP A 351 7.51 -28.39 3.12
CA ASP A 351 8.73 -27.58 3.32
C ASP A 351 10.01 -28.38 2.98
N GLY A 352 9.88 -29.72 2.95
CA GLY A 352 10.96 -30.68 3.12
C GLY A 352 10.52 -31.92 3.92
N GLU A 353 9.53 -31.79 4.79
CA GLU A 353 8.86 -32.87 5.55
C GLU A 353 7.33 -32.91 5.34
N LEU A 354 6.88 -33.39 4.17
CA LEU A 354 5.47 -33.63 3.79
C LEU A 354 4.47 -33.91 4.94
N ARG A 355 3.46 -33.05 5.02
CA ARG A 355 2.28 -33.15 5.88
C ARG A 355 0.98 -33.35 5.08
N GLU A 356 -0.04 -33.92 5.71
CA GLU A 356 -1.39 -34.17 5.16
C GLU A 356 -2.46 -33.37 5.92
N SER A 357 -3.52 -32.96 5.21
CA SER A 357 -4.75 -32.35 5.76
C SER A 357 -5.75 -33.40 6.27
N ASN A 358 -6.95 -32.95 6.68
CA ASN A 358 -8.11 -33.85 6.72
C ASN A 358 -8.56 -34.24 5.31
N LYS A 359 -9.34 -35.33 5.22
CA LYS A 359 -10.14 -35.67 4.04
C LYS A 359 -11.19 -34.58 3.82
N VAL A 360 -11.30 -34.10 2.59
CA VAL A 360 -12.34 -33.17 2.13
C VAL A 360 -13.28 -33.95 1.24
N ASP A 361 -14.57 -34.00 1.58
CA ASP A 361 -15.60 -34.57 0.72
C ASP A 361 -16.11 -33.49 -0.26
N LEU A 362 -16.34 -33.88 -1.51
CA LEU A 362 -16.77 -33.03 -2.62
C LEU A 362 -18.12 -33.53 -3.13
N GLU A 363 -19.15 -32.68 -3.16
CA GLU A 363 -20.47 -33.03 -3.73
C GLU A 363 -20.83 -32.09 -4.88
N VAL A 364 -20.72 -32.57 -6.12
CA VAL A 364 -21.26 -31.89 -7.30
C VAL A 364 -22.72 -32.27 -7.44
N ILE A 365 -23.59 -31.27 -7.31
CA ILE A 365 -25.04 -31.39 -7.44
C ILE A 365 -25.38 -31.38 -8.93
N GLY A 366 -26.01 -32.47 -9.39
CA GLY A 366 -26.60 -32.51 -10.72
C GLY A 366 -27.66 -31.44 -10.90
N VAL A 367 -27.56 -30.68 -11.99
CA VAL A 367 -28.55 -29.69 -12.40
C VAL A 367 -29.60 -30.40 -13.26
N ASN A 368 -30.44 -29.67 -14.00
CA ASN A 368 -31.41 -30.25 -14.91
C ASN A 368 -31.33 -29.44 -16.21
N ASP A 369 -30.68 -30.03 -17.19
CA ASP A 369 -30.52 -29.47 -18.53
C ASP A 369 -31.83 -29.19 -19.26
N ALA A 370 -31.76 -28.39 -20.32
CA ALA A 370 -32.88 -28.17 -21.21
C ALA A 370 -33.05 -29.36 -22.18
N PRO A 371 -34.25 -29.97 -22.29
CA PRO A 371 -34.49 -31.04 -23.25
C PRO A 371 -34.45 -30.51 -24.69
N VAL A 372 -33.65 -31.10 -25.57
CA VAL A 372 -33.47 -30.68 -26.97
C VAL A 372 -34.47 -31.37 -27.91
N LEU A 373 -35.13 -30.62 -28.78
CA LEU A 373 -36.04 -31.13 -29.82
C LEU A 373 -35.31 -31.45 -31.14
N ASP A 374 -35.64 -32.58 -31.78
CA ASP A 374 -35.24 -32.85 -33.18
C ASP A 374 -36.09 -31.97 -34.13
N GLU A 375 -35.44 -31.25 -35.06
CA GLU A 375 -36.03 -30.38 -36.13
C GLU A 375 -37.28 -30.99 -36.83
N VAL A 376 -38.33 -30.18 -37.03
CA VAL A 376 -39.65 -30.63 -37.51
C VAL A 376 -40.09 -29.95 -38.82
N ASP A 377 -39.88 -30.65 -39.94
CA ASP A 377 -40.34 -30.30 -41.31
C ASP A 377 -41.73 -29.62 -41.40
N ASP A 378 -41.79 -28.52 -42.17
CA ASP A 378 -43.00 -27.80 -42.60
C ASP A 378 -43.98 -28.70 -43.42
N VAL A 379 -45.30 -28.63 -43.16
CA VAL A 379 -46.27 -29.65 -43.66
C VAL A 379 -47.37 -29.09 -44.57
N SER A 380 -47.27 -29.37 -45.87
CA SER A 380 -48.33 -29.05 -46.86
C SER A 380 -49.29 -30.22 -47.14
N VAL A 381 -50.60 -30.01 -46.89
CA VAL A 381 -51.66 -31.03 -47.08
C VAL A 381 -52.92 -30.49 -47.78
N LEU A 382 -53.86 -31.38 -48.12
CA LEU A 382 -55.15 -31.03 -48.72
C LEU A 382 -56.29 -31.17 -47.71
N ILE A 383 -57.28 -30.26 -47.74
CA ILE A 383 -58.44 -30.30 -46.84
C ILE A 383 -59.16 -31.67 -46.86
N GLY A 384 -59.18 -32.35 -45.72
CA GLY A 384 -59.77 -33.67 -45.49
C GLY A 384 -58.79 -34.84 -45.63
N ASP A 385 -57.50 -34.59 -45.85
CA ASP A 385 -56.43 -35.57 -45.63
C ASP A 385 -55.93 -35.44 -44.17
N VAL A 386 -55.01 -36.31 -43.71
CA VAL A 386 -54.55 -36.38 -42.31
C VAL A 386 -53.10 -35.91 -42.21
N VAL A 387 -52.83 -34.96 -41.30
CA VAL A 387 -51.49 -34.60 -40.83
C VAL A 387 -51.09 -35.57 -39.72
N GLU A 388 -49.88 -36.08 -39.78
CA GLU A 388 -49.27 -36.92 -38.74
C GLU A 388 -47.83 -36.48 -38.56
N ILE A 389 -47.53 -35.88 -37.40
CA ILE A 389 -46.21 -35.40 -37.00
C ILE A 389 -45.72 -36.30 -35.85
N VAL A 390 -44.43 -36.60 -35.85
CA VAL A 390 -43.77 -37.41 -34.83
C VAL A 390 -42.59 -36.61 -34.32
N LEU A 391 -42.63 -36.19 -33.07
CA LEU A 391 -41.50 -35.51 -32.43
C LEU A 391 -40.50 -36.56 -31.92
N ASN A 392 -39.22 -36.25 -31.95
CA ASN A 392 -38.27 -36.82 -30.99
C ASN A 392 -37.55 -35.66 -30.31
N GLY A 393 -36.98 -35.94 -29.16
CA GLY A 393 -36.12 -35.05 -28.42
C GLY A 393 -35.39 -35.87 -27.37
N ASN A 394 -34.21 -35.39 -26.97
CA ASN A 394 -33.36 -36.04 -26.00
C ASN A 394 -32.96 -35.04 -24.92
N ASP A 395 -32.57 -35.59 -23.79
CA ASP A 395 -32.33 -34.91 -22.52
C ASP A 395 -31.34 -35.84 -21.79
N VAL A 396 -30.31 -35.28 -21.18
CA VAL A 396 -29.18 -36.06 -20.64
C VAL A 396 -29.57 -36.77 -19.34
N ASP A 397 -30.43 -36.17 -18.52
CA ASP A 397 -30.84 -36.67 -17.20
C ASP A 397 -32.31 -37.08 -17.11
N SER A 398 -33.17 -36.34 -17.80
CA SER A 398 -34.62 -36.35 -17.58
C SER A 398 -35.39 -37.13 -18.65
N SER A 399 -36.57 -37.64 -18.27
CA SER A 399 -37.39 -38.44 -19.18
C SER A 399 -38.40 -37.56 -19.93
N VAL A 400 -38.04 -37.13 -21.13
CA VAL A 400 -38.84 -36.17 -21.91
C VAL A 400 -40.31 -36.56 -22.13
N SER A 401 -41.16 -35.55 -22.09
CA SER A 401 -42.55 -35.56 -22.52
C SER A 401 -42.74 -34.59 -23.70
N TYR A 402 -43.86 -34.72 -24.41
CA TYR A 402 -44.11 -33.98 -25.65
C TYR A 402 -45.47 -33.29 -25.58
N SER A 403 -45.61 -32.12 -26.21
CA SER A 403 -46.88 -31.39 -26.28
C SER A 403 -47.06 -30.60 -27.58
N VAL A 404 -48.25 -30.04 -27.77
CA VAL A 404 -48.59 -29.18 -28.90
C VAL A 404 -49.56 -28.08 -28.45
N SER A 405 -49.33 -26.87 -28.93
CA SER A 405 -50.15 -25.68 -28.64
C SER A 405 -51.58 -25.73 -29.23
N ASP A 406 -51.80 -26.53 -30.28
CA ASP A 406 -53.03 -26.54 -31.06
C ASP A 406 -53.97 -27.73 -30.72
N LEU A 407 -55.13 -27.39 -30.16
CA LEU A 407 -56.20 -28.31 -29.76
C LEU A 407 -56.85 -29.09 -30.93
N ARG A 408 -56.47 -28.82 -32.19
CA ARG A 408 -56.91 -29.58 -33.38
C ARG A 408 -56.20 -30.92 -33.53
N PHE A 409 -55.10 -31.16 -32.80
CA PHE A 409 -54.36 -32.41 -32.82
C PHE A 409 -54.81 -33.41 -31.74
N GLU A 410 -55.06 -34.66 -32.16
CA GLU A 410 -55.15 -35.81 -31.26
C GLU A 410 -53.73 -36.37 -31.00
N GLN A 411 -53.27 -36.28 -29.75
CA GLN A 411 -51.95 -36.77 -29.33
C GLN A 411 -51.97 -38.24 -28.87
N SER A 412 -50.90 -38.97 -29.17
CA SER A 412 -50.62 -40.33 -28.68
C SER A 412 -49.11 -40.49 -28.43
N ASN A 413 -48.66 -40.21 -27.21
CA ASN A 413 -47.25 -40.02 -26.85
C ASN A 413 -46.62 -38.91 -27.72
N ASN A 414 -45.54 -39.19 -28.44
CA ASN A 414 -44.85 -38.26 -29.33
C ASN A 414 -45.47 -38.13 -30.74
N ILE A 415 -46.58 -38.84 -31.01
CA ILE A 415 -47.29 -38.81 -32.29
C ILE A 415 -48.51 -37.89 -32.20
N PHE A 416 -48.58 -36.88 -33.06
CA PHE A 416 -49.64 -35.88 -33.13
C PHE A 416 -50.40 -35.99 -34.45
N ARG A 417 -51.74 -36.07 -34.41
CA ARG A 417 -52.57 -36.26 -35.61
C ARG A 417 -53.71 -35.26 -35.73
N TRP A 418 -53.83 -34.59 -36.87
CA TRP A 418 -54.94 -33.70 -37.20
C TRP A 418 -55.60 -34.08 -38.53
N VAL A 419 -56.94 -34.11 -38.56
CA VAL A 419 -57.70 -34.22 -39.82
C VAL A 419 -57.93 -32.82 -40.35
N ALA A 420 -57.08 -32.37 -41.28
CA ALA A 420 -57.03 -31.01 -41.81
C ALA A 420 -58.39 -30.56 -42.37
N ASN A 421 -59.17 -29.81 -41.59
CA ASN A 421 -60.58 -29.51 -41.87
C ASN A 421 -60.86 -28.02 -42.13
N GLU A 422 -59.81 -27.20 -42.15
CA GLU A 422 -59.83 -25.75 -42.20
C GLU A 422 -58.72 -25.26 -43.14
N VAL A 423 -59.08 -24.49 -44.17
CA VAL A 423 -58.15 -24.04 -45.23
C VAL A 423 -57.28 -22.88 -44.71
N GLY A 424 -56.01 -22.83 -45.10
CA GLY A 424 -55.08 -21.75 -44.78
C GLY A 424 -53.71 -22.23 -44.31
N LYS A 425 -52.80 -21.27 -44.04
CA LYS A 425 -51.55 -21.49 -43.32
C LYS A 425 -51.83 -21.52 -41.81
N HIS A 426 -51.35 -22.55 -41.12
CA HIS A 426 -51.54 -22.73 -39.68
C HIS A 426 -50.18 -22.91 -39.00
N ARG A 427 -49.70 -21.91 -38.28
CA ARG A 427 -48.49 -22.04 -37.46
C ARG A 427 -48.84 -22.73 -36.14
N VAL A 428 -48.11 -23.79 -35.82
CA VAL A 428 -48.35 -24.65 -34.66
C VAL A 428 -47.05 -24.82 -33.89
N ILE A 429 -47.04 -24.40 -32.62
CA ILE A 429 -45.91 -24.64 -31.72
C ILE A 429 -45.99 -26.10 -31.24
N PHE A 430 -44.94 -26.86 -31.46
CA PHE A 430 -44.66 -28.16 -30.85
C PHE A 430 -43.60 -27.98 -29.76
N SER A 431 -43.60 -28.84 -28.73
CA SER A 431 -42.66 -28.67 -27.61
C SER A 431 -42.28 -29.99 -26.95
N VAL A 432 -41.04 -30.07 -26.48
CA VAL A 432 -40.51 -31.14 -25.62
C VAL A 432 -40.27 -30.58 -24.21
N SER A 433 -40.51 -31.38 -23.18
CA SER A 433 -40.35 -30.97 -21.77
C SER A 433 -40.19 -32.19 -20.86
N ASP A 434 -39.13 -32.17 -20.06
CA ASP A 434 -38.89 -32.98 -18.86
C ASP A 434 -40.02 -32.88 -17.79
N GLY A 435 -40.66 -31.71 -17.68
CA GLY A 435 -41.60 -31.32 -16.62
C GLY A 435 -41.18 -30.07 -15.83
N VAL A 436 -40.02 -29.47 -16.13
CA VAL A 436 -39.45 -28.25 -15.53
C VAL A 436 -39.11 -27.23 -16.61
N LEU A 437 -38.27 -27.60 -17.59
CA LEU A 437 -37.85 -26.78 -18.73
C LEU A 437 -38.59 -27.21 -20.02
N VAL A 438 -38.46 -26.40 -21.08
CA VAL A 438 -39.19 -26.58 -22.34
C VAL A 438 -38.37 -26.07 -23.52
N ASP A 439 -38.19 -26.90 -24.55
CA ASP A 439 -37.80 -26.47 -25.89
C ASP A 439 -39.00 -26.57 -26.86
N SER A 440 -39.05 -25.70 -27.87
CA SER A 440 -40.22 -25.58 -28.75
C SER A 440 -39.94 -24.97 -30.13
N GLU A 441 -40.55 -25.57 -31.15
CA GLU A 441 -40.40 -25.19 -32.55
C GLU A 441 -41.75 -24.78 -33.19
N VAL A 442 -41.73 -23.88 -34.17
CA VAL A 442 -42.91 -23.33 -34.84
C VAL A 442 -43.07 -23.89 -36.26
N VAL A 443 -43.89 -24.91 -36.43
CA VAL A 443 -44.12 -25.58 -37.71
C VAL A 443 -45.28 -24.91 -38.46
N GLU A 444 -45.12 -24.59 -39.75
CA GLU A 444 -46.22 -24.14 -40.61
C GLU A 444 -46.90 -25.33 -41.32
N ILE A 445 -48.22 -25.40 -41.13
CA ILE A 445 -49.07 -26.44 -41.70
C ILE A 445 -50.01 -25.79 -42.72
N ASN A 446 -49.70 -25.95 -43.99
CA ASN A 446 -50.43 -25.32 -45.10
C ASN A 446 -51.52 -26.25 -45.64
N VAL A 447 -52.78 -25.94 -45.32
CA VAL A 447 -53.96 -26.72 -45.73
C VAL A 447 -54.59 -26.12 -46.98
N LEU A 448 -54.36 -26.77 -48.11
CA LEU A 448 -54.81 -26.33 -49.43
C LEU A 448 -56.18 -26.91 -49.82
N ASN A 449 -56.92 -26.14 -50.61
CA ASN A 449 -58.28 -26.48 -51.05
C ASN A 449 -58.29 -27.54 -52.18
N LYS A 450 -59.39 -28.30 -52.33
CA LYS A 450 -59.44 -29.49 -53.21
C LYS A 450 -59.80 -29.22 -54.69
N ILE A 451 -60.20 -28.00 -55.06
CA ILE A 451 -60.32 -27.49 -56.45
C ILE A 451 -60.06 -25.98 -56.40
N ILE A 452 -59.51 -25.40 -57.48
CA ILE A 452 -59.45 -23.95 -57.72
C ILE A 452 -60.35 -23.61 -58.92
N ILE A 453 -61.13 -22.52 -58.86
CA ILE A 453 -61.78 -21.95 -60.04
C ILE A 453 -60.76 -21.08 -60.76
N ASN A 454 -60.55 -21.31 -62.06
CA ASN A 454 -59.48 -20.66 -62.83
C ASN A 454 -59.97 -19.42 -63.57
N GLU A 455 -61.21 -19.43 -64.10
CA GLU A 455 -61.85 -18.26 -64.71
C GLU A 455 -63.39 -18.43 -64.72
N VAL A 456 -64.12 -17.31 -64.60
CA VAL A 456 -65.59 -17.25 -64.72
C VAL A 456 -65.96 -16.17 -65.74
N SER A 457 -66.61 -16.58 -66.82
CA SER A 457 -67.13 -15.68 -67.86
C SER A 457 -68.66 -15.80 -67.97
N LEU A 458 -69.30 -14.86 -68.66
CA LEU A 458 -70.72 -15.01 -69.02
C LEU A 458 -70.94 -16.23 -69.93
N ASP A 459 -69.96 -16.59 -70.75
CA ASP A 459 -70.08 -17.66 -71.76
C ASP A 459 -69.50 -19.03 -71.32
N TRP A 460 -68.77 -19.13 -70.20
CA TRP A 460 -68.12 -20.38 -69.73
C TRP A 460 -67.50 -20.28 -68.31
N VAL A 461 -67.13 -21.42 -67.72
CA VAL A 461 -66.35 -21.52 -66.45
C VAL A 461 -65.26 -22.59 -66.58
N GLU A 462 -64.07 -22.37 -66.03
CA GLU A 462 -63.00 -23.38 -65.92
C GLU A 462 -62.63 -23.70 -64.47
N PHE A 463 -62.40 -25.00 -64.21
CA PHE A 463 -61.90 -25.52 -62.94
C PHE A 463 -60.52 -26.15 -63.12
N TYR A 464 -59.62 -25.90 -62.18
CA TYR A 464 -58.30 -26.52 -62.08
C TYR A 464 -58.25 -27.52 -60.91
N ASN A 465 -57.67 -28.69 -61.14
CA ASN A 465 -57.36 -29.67 -60.11
C ASN A 465 -55.88 -29.57 -59.73
N PRO A 466 -55.51 -28.91 -58.62
CA PRO A 466 -54.11 -28.79 -58.19
C PRO A 466 -53.51 -30.11 -57.67
N THR A 467 -54.30 -31.18 -57.56
CA THR A 467 -53.87 -32.43 -56.91
C THR A 467 -53.31 -33.45 -57.92
N ASN A 468 -52.41 -34.32 -57.45
CA ASN A 468 -51.91 -35.45 -58.24
C ASN A 468 -52.88 -36.67 -58.30
N LYS A 469 -54.17 -36.46 -58.03
CA LYS A 469 -55.22 -37.49 -58.00
C LYS A 469 -56.36 -37.09 -58.96
N PHE A 470 -57.15 -38.04 -59.46
CA PHE A 470 -58.31 -37.71 -60.30
C PHE A 470 -59.43 -37.10 -59.43
N PHE A 471 -59.72 -35.81 -59.61
CA PHE A 471 -60.85 -35.16 -58.94
C PHE A 471 -62.17 -35.51 -59.64
N GLY A 472 -63.28 -35.73 -58.91
CA GLY A 472 -64.58 -36.11 -59.49
C GLY A 472 -65.74 -35.29 -58.94
N PHE A 473 -66.43 -34.56 -59.83
CA PHE A 473 -67.54 -33.64 -59.52
C PHE A 473 -68.88 -34.33 -59.13
N ASN A 474 -68.87 -35.57 -58.65
CA ASN A 474 -70.08 -36.38 -58.43
C ASN A 474 -71.11 -35.67 -57.52
N GLY A 475 -72.26 -35.28 -58.09
CA GLY A 475 -73.34 -34.58 -57.39
C GLY A 475 -73.25 -33.05 -57.39
N CYS A 476 -72.30 -32.47 -58.13
CA CYS A 476 -72.21 -31.02 -58.34
C CYS A 476 -73.00 -30.60 -59.59
N VAL A 477 -73.73 -29.49 -59.50
CA VAL A 477 -74.63 -28.99 -60.56
C VAL A 477 -74.38 -27.52 -60.84
N LEU A 478 -74.31 -27.12 -62.12
CA LEU A 478 -74.44 -25.71 -62.52
C LEU A 478 -75.93 -25.40 -62.79
N GLU A 479 -76.52 -24.54 -61.97
CA GLU A 479 -77.87 -23.99 -62.15
C GLU A 479 -77.80 -22.61 -62.82
N ASN A 480 -78.60 -22.39 -63.86
CA ASN A 480 -78.70 -21.12 -64.57
C ASN A 480 -80.10 -21.00 -65.20
N ASN A 481 -80.95 -20.10 -64.69
CA ASN A 481 -82.24 -19.68 -65.26
C ASN A 481 -82.99 -20.81 -66.03
N ASP A 482 -83.49 -21.78 -65.27
CA ASP A 482 -84.21 -23.00 -65.71
C ASP A 482 -83.39 -24.08 -66.47
N LYS A 483 -82.07 -23.91 -66.67
CA LYS A 483 -81.14 -25.00 -67.06
C LYS A 483 -80.39 -25.56 -65.86
N ILE A 484 -80.14 -26.88 -65.90
CA ILE A 484 -79.36 -27.68 -64.94
C ILE A 484 -78.33 -28.47 -65.76
N PHE A 485 -77.05 -28.30 -65.44
CA PHE A 485 -75.95 -29.08 -66.00
C PHE A 485 -75.32 -29.95 -64.90
N ASP A 486 -75.36 -31.27 -65.08
CA ASP A 486 -74.85 -32.26 -64.14
C ASP A 486 -73.37 -32.55 -64.45
N LEU A 487 -72.48 -32.35 -63.48
CA LEU A 487 -71.03 -32.41 -63.67
C LEU A 487 -70.51 -33.85 -63.50
N THR A 488 -70.97 -34.79 -64.34
CA THR A 488 -70.70 -36.23 -64.17
C THR A 488 -69.34 -36.70 -64.72
N GLU A 489 -68.28 -35.91 -64.60
CA GLU A 489 -66.95 -36.25 -65.10
C GLU A 489 -65.82 -35.91 -64.14
N TYR A 490 -64.67 -36.56 -64.35
CA TYR A 490 -63.44 -36.32 -63.60
C TYR A 490 -62.57 -35.25 -64.28
N ILE A 491 -61.74 -34.57 -63.47
CA ILE A 491 -60.55 -33.84 -63.89
C ILE A 491 -59.34 -34.76 -63.70
N ALA A 492 -58.38 -34.72 -64.62
CA ALA A 492 -57.10 -35.42 -64.46
C ALA A 492 -56.23 -34.77 -63.36
N PRO A 493 -55.24 -35.49 -62.80
CA PRO A 493 -54.15 -34.91 -62.02
C PRO A 493 -53.56 -33.68 -62.71
N PHE A 494 -53.38 -32.57 -61.97
CA PHE A 494 -52.88 -31.27 -62.50
C PHE A 494 -53.60 -30.79 -63.78
N GLY A 495 -54.88 -31.13 -63.91
CA GLY A 495 -55.68 -30.92 -65.12
C GLY A 495 -56.68 -29.77 -65.00
N PHE A 496 -57.14 -29.30 -66.16
CA PHE A 496 -58.15 -28.24 -66.29
C PHE A 496 -59.43 -28.81 -66.92
N LYS A 497 -60.58 -28.18 -66.65
CA LYS A 497 -61.87 -28.57 -67.25
C LYS A 497 -62.79 -27.36 -67.46
N VAL A 498 -63.03 -27.02 -68.73
CA VAL A 498 -63.92 -25.94 -69.18
C VAL A 498 -65.34 -26.45 -69.40
N PHE A 499 -66.33 -25.65 -69.02
CA PHE A 499 -67.75 -25.87 -69.32
C PHE A 499 -68.33 -24.65 -70.05
N ASP A 500 -68.67 -24.80 -71.33
CA ASP A 500 -69.32 -23.76 -72.14
C ASP A 500 -70.77 -23.52 -71.64
N LEU A 501 -71.16 -22.27 -71.39
CA LEU A 501 -72.45 -21.83 -70.85
C LEU A 501 -73.13 -20.82 -71.80
N ASP A 502 -74.06 -21.28 -72.62
CA ASP A 502 -74.79 -20.47 -73.61
C ASP A 502 -75.82 -19.53 -72.95
N LEU A 503 -75.48 -18.22 -72.82
CA LEU A 503 -76.04 -17.30 -71.81
C LEU A 503 -76.43 -15.88 -72.30
N GLU A 504 -77.71 -15.67 -72.61
CA GLU A 504 -78.29 -14.31 -72.72
C GLU A 504 -78.66 -13.76 -71.31
N ASN A 505 -77.71 -13.09 -70.65
CA ASN A 505 -77.88 -12.28 -69.43
C ASN A 505 -78.52 -13.02 -68.22
N GLY A 506 -77.74 -13.86 -67.53
CA GLY A 506 -78.17 -14.55 -66.31
C GLY A 506 -77.01 -14.86 -65.36
N PHE A 507 -77.31 -14.92 -64.05
CA PHE A 507 -76.35 -15.34 -63.03
C PHE A 507 -76.22 -16.88 -63.03
N VAL A 508 -74.98 -17.37 -63.06
CA VAL A 508 -74.66 -18.78 -62.84
C VAL A 508 -74.60 -19.07 -61.35
N ARG A 509 -75.06 -20.26 -60.92
CA ARG A 509 -74.79 -20.80 -59.58
C ARG A 509 -74.25 -22.21 -59.67
N LEU A 510 -72.99 -22.40 -59.29
CA LEU A 510 -72.51 -23.73 -58.93
C LEU A 510 -73.16 -24.15 -57.61
N LYS A 511 -73.58 -25.42 -57.56
CA LYS A 511 -74.31 -26.01 -56.45
C LYS A 511 -73.67 -27.36 -56.14
N CYS A 512 -72.75 -27.31 -55.19
CA CYS A 512 -71.90 -28.40 -54.74
C CYS A 512 -71.96 -28.53 -53.22
N GLY A 513 -71.51 -29.67 -52.70
CA GLY A 513 -71.17 -29.82 -51.27
C GLY A 513 -69.73 -29.39 -50.96
N LEU A 514 -69.16 -28.54 -51.80
CA LEU A 514 -67.78 -28.06 -51.73
C LEU A 514 -67.80 -26.58 -51.35
N VAL A 515 -66.90 -26.19 -50.44
CA VAL A 515 -66.52 -24.79 -50.23
C VAL A 515 -65.47 -24.43 -51.27
N ILE A 516 -65.42 -23.16 -51.65
CA ILE A 516 -64.56 -22.59 -52.68
C ILE A 516 -64.08 -21.26 -52.10
N ASP A 517 -62.78 -20.98 -52.20
CA ASP A 517 -62.23 -19.72 -51.71
C ASP A 517 -62.72 -18.54 -52.55
N GLU A 518 -62.63 -17.33 -52.00
CA GLU A 518 -63.27 -16.15 -52.60
C GLU A 518 -62.67 -15.78 -53.96
N VAL A 519 -63.56 -15.32 -54.84
CA VAL A 519 -63.22 -14.67 -56.11
C VAL A 519 -63.86 -13.30 -56.05
N ASP A 520 -63.07 -12.23 -56.13
CA ASP A 520 -63.62 -10.88 -56.21
C ASP A 520 -64.21 -10.62 -57.61
N PHE A 521 -65.29 -9.83 -57.66
CA PHE A 521 -66.19 -9.75 -58.82
C PHE A 521 -66.23 -8.35 -59.44
N ASP A 522 -65.15 -7.95 -60.13
CA ASP A 522 -65.12 -6.67 -60.83
C ASP A 522 -65.69 -6.78 -62.27
N ILE A 523 -66.84 -6.14 -62.50
CA ILE A 523 -67.58 -6.19 -63.78
C ILE A 523 -67.25 -4.95 -64.62
N LEU A 524 -66.19 -5.04 -65.42
CA LEU A 524 -65.74 -3.94 -66.29
C LEU A 524 -66.67 -3.71 -67.49
N GLU A 525 -67.58 -2.72 -67.39
CA GLU A 525 -68.23 -2.12 -68.56
C GLU A 525 -67.19 -1.37 -69.43
N GLY A 526 -66.77 -1.99 -70.53
CA GLY A 526 -65.62 -1.50 -71.30
C GLY A 526 -65.82 -0.20 -72.10
N GLN A 527 -64.73 0.57 -72.22
CA GLN A 527 -64.51 1.51 -73.32
C GLN A 527 -63.23 1.17 -74.09
N SER A 528 -63.01 1.79 -75.25
CA SER A 528 -62.04 1.33 -76.24
C SER A 528 -61.43 2.46 -77.09
N PHE A 529 -60.52 2.08 -77.99
CA PHE A 529 -59.70 2.91 -78.91
C PHE A 529 -58.49 3.57 -78.25
N GLY A 530 -57.27 3.43 -78.77
CA GLY A 530 -56.78 2.66 -79.93
C GLY A 530 -55.26 2.89 -80.11
N ASP A 531 -54.55 2.30 -81.07
CA ASP A 531 -54.89 1.38 -82.17
C ASP A 531 -53.74 0.36 -82.41
N GLY A 532 -53.80 -0.54 -83.42
CA GLY A 532 -52.58 -1.30 -83.78
C GLY A 532 -52.70 -2.64 -84.51
N ARG A 533 -53.44 -3.63 -83.95
CA ARG A 533 -53.54 -5.06 -84.41
C ARG A 533 -52.29 -5.92 -84.04
N ILE A 534 -52.37 -7.22 -83.71
CA ILE A 534 -53.39 -8.26 -84.00
C ILE A 534 -53.46 -9.31 -82.85
N TYR A 535 -54.66 -9.86 -82.62
CA TYR A 535 -55.13 -11.02 -81.82
C TYR A 535 -54.13 -12.11 -81.32
N ASN A 536 -54.40 -12.90 -80.27
CA ASN A 536 -55.67 -13.57 -79.88
C ASN A 536 -55.75 -13.92 -78.36
N ASN A 537 -56.92 -14.36 -77.89
CA ASN A 537 -57.17 -14.92 -76.56
C ASN A 537 -56.14 -15.97 -76.09
N PRO A 538 -55.85 -16.09 -74.78
CA PRO A 538 -55.52 -17.38 -74.19
C PRO A 538 -56.62 -18.40 -74.52
N THR A 539 -56.21 -19.59 -74.90
CA THR A 539 -57.13 -20.62 -75.38
C THR A 539 -57.37 -21.67 -74.31
N LYS A 540 -58.56 -22.27 -74.30
CA LYS A 540 -58.84 -23.71 -74.48
C LYS A 540 -57.61 -24.66 -74.41
N GLY A 541 -56.85 -24.59 -73.31
CA GLY A 541 -55.54 -25.22 -73.12
C GLY A 541 -54.30 -24.55 -73.78
N LYS A 542 -53.99 -23.26 -73.52
CA LYS A 542 -52.62 -22.68 -73.44
C LYS A 542 -52.57 -21.19 -72.96
N ARG A 543 -51.43 -20.86 -72.32
CA ARG A 543 -51.12 -19.71 -71.40
C ARG A 543 -51.11 -18.29 -71.98
N ASN A 544 -51.03 -17.34 -71.03
CA ASN A 544 -50.80 -15.88 -71.08
C ASN A 544 -52.01 -15.00 -71.48
N ASP A 545 -52.32 -13.89 -70.79
CA ASP A 545 -51.65 -13.22 -69.65
C ASP A 545 -52.67 -12.58 -68.68
N ALA A 546 -52.61 -12.95 -67.40
CA ALA A 546 -52.91 -12.03 -66.30
C ALA A 546 -51.61 -11.29 -65.93
N ASP A 547 -51.55 -10.56 -64.82
CA ASP A 547 -50.22 -10.28 -64.27
C ASP A 547 -49.66 -11.55 -63.63
N VAL A 548 -48.76 -12.20 -64.37
CA VAL A 548 -48.02 -13.40 -63.96
C VAL A 548 -46.53 -13.06 -63.85
N ILE A 549 -46.18 -11.77 -63.91
CA ILE A 549 -44.87 -11.26 -63.59
C ILE A 549 -44.89 -11.06 -62.07
N LYS A 550 -44.25 -11.97 -61.35
CA LYS A 550 -43.85 -11.71 -59.97
C LYS A 550 -42.77 -10.63 -60.01
N PRO A 551 -42.68 -9.72 -59.00
CA PRO A 551 -41.53 -8.84 -58.87
C PRO A 551 -40.22 -9.64 -58.95
N VAL A 552 -39.45 -9.38 -59.99
CA VAL A 552 -38.18 -10.03 -60.32
C VAL A 552 -37.07 -9.25 -59.61
N VAL A 553 -36.84 -9.63 -58.37
CA VAL A 553 -35.82 -8.99 -57.53
C VAL A 553 -34.43 -9.44 -57.99
N SER A 554 -33.64 -8.47 -58.44
CA SER A 554 -32.27 -8.66 -58.90
C SER A 554 -31.32 -8.12 -57.83
N LEU A 555 -30.81 -9.00 -56.97
CA LEU A 555 -29.84 -8.63 -55.94
C LEU A 555 -28.56 -8.10 -56.58
N ILE A 556 -28.03 -7.01 -56.03
CA ILE A 556 -26.79 -6.38 -56.49
C ILE A 556 -25.66 -6.80 -55.54
N SER A 557 -25.70 -6.32 -54.30
CA SER A 557 -24.72 -6.60 -53.23
C SER A 557 -25.43 -7.04 -51.95
N PRO A 558 -24.90 -8.00 -51.16
CA PRO A 558 -23.77 -8.90 -51.43
C PRO A 558 -23.93 -9.86 -52.63
N SER A 559 -22.84 -10.17 -53.34
CA SER A 559 -22.78 -11.22 -54.37
C SER A 559 -22.83 -12.63 -53.76
N ASN A 560 -23.19 -13.64 -54.57
CA ASN A 560 -23.24 -15.03 -54.08
C ASN A 560 -21.84 -15.62 -53.92
N GLY A 561 -21.47 -15.97 -52.69
CA GLY A 561 -20.10 -16.36 -52.32
C GLY A 561 -19.14 -15.17 -52.29
N GLU A 562 -19.63 -13.97 -51.96
CA GLU A 562 -18.78 -12.84 -51.56
C GLU A 562 -18.41 -12.99 -50.06
N SER A 563 -17.28 -12.40 -49.66
CA SER A 563 -16.83 -12.36 -48.27
C SER A 563 -16.48 -10.92 -47.93
N PHE A 564 -16.77 -10.49 -46.70
CA PHE A 564 -16.57 -9.11 -46.23
C PHE A 564 -15.65 -9.10 -45.03
N ASP A 565 -14.67 -8.21 -45.11
CA ASP A 565 -13.68 -7.83 -44.11
C ASP A 565 -14.18 -6.66 -43.22
N VAL A 566 -15.49 -6.45 -43.17
CA VAL A 566 -16.19 -5.44 -42.35
C VAL A 566 -17.57 -5.95 -41.90
N SER A 567 -18.00 -5.56 -40.69
CA SER A 567 -19.29 -5.95 -40.10
C SER A 567 -20.50 -5.18 -40.68
N GLU A 568 -20.31 -3.96 -41.19
CA GLU A 568 -21.38 -3.11 -41.74
C GLU A 568 -21.66 -3.44 -43.22
N ILE A 569 -22.79 -4.11 -43.49
CA ILE A 569 -23.17 -4.64 -44.80
C ILE A 569 -24.36 -3.88 -45.41
N GLU A 570 -24.15 -3.25 -46.57
CA GLU A 570 -25.19 -2.62 -47.38
C GLU A 570 -25.80 -3.60 -48.42
N PHE A 571 -27.12 -3.77 -48.37
CA PHE A 571 -27.90 -4.72 -49.17
C PHE A 571 -28.60 -4.06 -50.37
N GLU A 572 -27.87 -3.82 -51.45
CA GLU A 572 -28.42 -3.27 -52.71
C GLU A 572 -29.23 -4.31 -53.51
N TYR A 573 -30.41 -3.91 -54.02
CA TYR A 573 -31.21 -4.70 -54.97
C TYR A 573 -32.01 -3.82 -55.95
N GLU A 574 -32.23 -4.32 -57.17
CA GLU A 574 -33.14 -3.73 -58.16
C GLU A 574 -34.43 -4.57 -58.28
N VAL A 575 -35.59 -3.90 -58.45
CA VAL A 575 -36.88 -4.52 -58.77
C VAL A 575 -37.39 -3.95 -60.09
N ASN A 576 -38.02 -4.77 -60.92
CA ASN A 576 -38.53 -4.36 -62.24
C ASN A 576 -39.81 -3.50 -62.21
N GLU A 577 -40.47 -3.40 -61.04
CA GLU A 577 -41.69 -2.61 -60.81
C GLU A 577 -41.76 -2.09 -59.36
N GLU A 578 -42.75 -1.23 -59.07
CA GLU A 578 -42.98 -0.68 -57.73
C GLU A 578 -43.63 -1.77 -56.84
N SER A 579 -42.99 -2.14 -55.73
CA SER A 579 -43.44 -3.20 -54.81
C SER A 579 -42.97 -2.91 -53.38
N GLU A 580 -43.67 -3.42 -52.37
CA GLU A 580 -43.20 -3.37 -50.97
C GLU A 580 -42.26 -4.55 -50.70
N CYS A 581 -41.00 -4.25 -50.36
CA CYS A 581 -39.93 -5.25 -50.21
C CYS A 581 -39.46 -5.38 -48.77
N SER A 582 -38.84 -6.51 -48.43
CA SER A 582 -38.12 -6.71 -47.17
C SER A 582 -36.93 -7.63 -47.35
N LEU A 583 -35.86 -7.31 -46.62
CA LEU A 583 -34.67 -8.12 -46.50
C LEU A 583 -34.96 -9.32 -45.59
N TYR A 584 -34.44 -10.48 -45.97
CA TYR A 584 -34.40 -11.68 -45.16
C TYR A 584 -32.94 -12.16 -45.09
N LEU A 585 -32.49 -12.48 -43.87
CA LEU A 585 -31.12 -12.91 -43.55
C LEU A 585 -31.24 -14.08 -42.57
N ASN A 586 -30.73 -15.26 -42.95
CA ASN A 586 -30.97 -16.53 -42.25
C ASN A 586 -32.48 -16.74 -41.95
N ASP A 587 -33.32 -16.44 -42.94
CA ASP A 587 -34.80 -16.38 -42.91
C ASP A 587 -35.44 -15.42 -41.86
N VAL A 588 -34.66 -14.67 -41.08
CA VAL A 588 -35.11 -13.56 -40.21
C VAL A 588 -35.38 -12.31 -41.05
N ARG A 589 -36.49 -11.61 -40.80
CA ARG A 589 -36.93 -10.43 -41.58
C ARG A 589 -36.41 -9.12 -41.00
N TYR A 590 -35.74 -8.33 -41.84
CA TYR A 590 -35.29 -6.97 -41.52
C TYR A 590 -36.07 -5.91 -42.34
N ASN A 591 -36.24 -4.73 -41.74
CA ASN A 591 -36.91 -3.57 -42.35
C ASN A 591 -35.94 -2.42 -42.70
N ILE A 592 -34.65 -2.66 -42.54
CA ILE A 592 -33.51 -1.81 -42.94
C ILE A 592 -32.62 -2.64 -43.86
N PHE A 593 -31.79 -1.97 -44.65
CA PHE A 593 -30.97 -2.57 -45.73
C PHE A 593 -29.46 -2.29 -45.53
N GLU A 594 -29.10 -1.95 -44.30
CA GLU A 594 -27.78 -1.63 -43.80
C GLU A 594 -27.79 -2.29 -42.41
N LEU A 595 -26.92 -3.27 -42.19
CA LEU A 595 -26.88 -4.10 -40.98
C LEU A 595 -25.44 -4.29 -40.52
N GLU A 596 -25.22 -4.14 -39.22
CA GLU A 596 -24.02 -4.61 -38.54
C GLU A 596 -24.21 -6.09 -38.19
N LEU A 597 -23.26 -6.94 -38.57
CA LEU A 597 -23.32 -8.40 -38.43
C LEU A 597 -22.02 -8.93 -37.82
N ASP A 598 -22.13 -9.88 -36.90
CA ASP A 598 -21.01 -10.66 -36.37
C ASP A 598 -20.55 -11.73 -37.37
N ASP A 599 -19.43 -12.37 -37.07
CA ASP A 599 -18.76 -13.32 -37.93
C ASP A 599 -19.53 -14.61 -38.21
N GLY A 600 -19.43 -15.08 -39.45
CA GLY A 600 -20.09 -16.32 -39.90
C GLY A 600 -20.63 -16.29 -41.33
N SER A 601 -21.40 -17.32 -41.67
CA SER A 601 -22.02 -17.51 -42.98
C SER A 601 -23.49 -17.13 -42.95
N TYR A 602 -23.89 -16.28 -43.90
CA TYR A 602 -25.20 -15.68 -43.97
C TYR A 602 -25.89 -15.96 -45.30
N GLU A 603 -27.08 -16.55 -45.25
CA GLU A 603 -27.95 -16.71 -46.41
C GLU A 603 -28.97 -15.58 -46.47
N TRP A 604 -28.90 -14.73 -47.50
CA TRP A 604 -29.81 -13.61 -47.69
C TRP A 604 -30.65 -13.70 -48.96
N PHE A 605 -31.82 -13.06 -48.91
CA PHE A 605 -32.68 -12.83 -50.07
C PHE A 605 -33.60 -11.64 -49.81
N VAL A 606 -34.22 -11.13 -50.88
CA VAL A 606 -35.23 -10.07 -50.78
C VAL A 606 -36.54 -10.60 -51.34
N ARG A 607 -37.60 -10.46 -50.53
CA ARG A 607 -38.98 -10.80 -50.89
C ARG A 607 -39.78 -9.51 -51.05
N CYS A 608 -40.50 -9.39 -52.16
CA CYS A 608 -41.31 -8.21 -52.50
C CYS A 608 -42.76 -8.62 -52.78
N ASP A 609 -43.71 -7.74 -52.47
CA ASP A 609 -45.13 -7.92 -52.74
C ASP A 609 -45.67 -6.70 -53.50
N ASP A 610 -46.33 -6.92 -54.64
CA ASP A 610 -46.99 -5.88 -55.44
C ASP A 610 -48.48 -5.65 -55.03
N GLY A 611 -48.98 -6.43 -54.07
CA GLY A 611 -50.39 -6.48 -53.66
C GLY A 611 -51.20 -7.63 -54.30
N GLY A 612 -50.58 -8.46 -55.14
CA GLY A 612 -51.19 -9.62 -55.80
C GLY A 612 -50.22 -10.77 -56.15
N ASN A 613 -48.92 -10.48 -56.36
CA ASN A 613 -47.84 -11.43 -56.57
C ASN A 613 -46.70 -11.19 -55.58
N ILE A 614 -46.28 -12.26 -54.88
CA ILE A 614 -45.03 -12.26 -54.11
C ILE A 614 -43.88 -12.61 -55.05
N GLY A 615 -42.94 -11.69 -55.22
CA GLY A 615 -41.63 -11.87 -55.79
C GLY A 615 -40.58 -12.26 -54.75
N GLU A 616 -39.57 -13.00 -55.17
CA GLU A 616 -38.48 -13.47 -54.33
C GLU A 616 -37.25 -13.60 -55.21
N SER A 617 -36.09 -13.12 -54.75
CA SER A 617 -34.82 -13.35 -55.44
C SER A 617 -34.40 -14.82 -55.37
N ASP A 618 -33.38 -15.21 -56.13
CA ASP A 618 -32.56 -16.34 -55.72
C ASP A 618 -31.95 -16.02 -54.33
N LYS A 619 -31.85 -17.01 -53.44
CA LYS A 619 -31.08 -16.88 -52.20
C LYS A 619 -29.58 -16.78 -52.51
N ARG A 620 -28.85 -16.02 -51.69
CA ARG A 620 -27.39 -15.85 -51.80
C ARG A 620 -26.71 -16.12 -50.46
N GLU A 621 -25.66 -16.92 -50.48
CA GLU A 621 -24.72 -17.05 -49.37
C GLU A 621 -23.67 -15.93 -49.46
N PHE A 622 -23.25 -15.37 -48.34
CA PHE A 622 -22.02 -14.59 -48.18
C PHE A 622 -21.41 -14.88 -46.81
N SER A 623 -20.13 -14.56 -46.62
CA SER A 623 -19.47 -14.63 -45.31
C SER A 623 -19.10 -13.24 -44.79
N VAL A 624 -19.23 -13.08 -43.49
CA VAL A 624 -18.65 -12.00 -42.68
C VAL A 624 -17.48 -12.66 -41.96
N ASP A 625 -16.29 -12.12 -42.19
CA ASP A 625 -14.97 -12.72 -41.91
C ASP A 625 -14.08 -11.51 -41.52
N VAL A 626 -14.39 -10.92 -40.36
CA VAL A 626 -14.02 -9.57 -39.89
C VAL A 626 -13.00 -9.69 -38.77
N GLU A 627 -11.78 -9.98 -39.19
CA GLU A 627 -10.64 -10.10 -38.28
C GLU A 627 -10.54 -8.85 -37.38
N TYR A 628 -10.70 -9.02 -36.06
CA TYR A 628 -10.62 -7.92 -35.07
C TYR A 628 -9.17 -7.64 -34.64
N GLU A 629 -8.93 -6.44 -34.11
CA GLU A 629 -7.65 -6.11 -33.45
C GLU A 629 -7.64 -6.68 -32.01
N PRO A 630 -6.53 -7.29 -31.55
CA PRO A 630 -6.47 -7.96 -30.25
C PRO A 630 -6.45 -6.95 -29.09
N VAL A 631 -7.14 -7.26 -27.99
CA VAL A 631 -7.34 -6.33 -26.86
C VAL A 631 -6.58 -6.80 -25.62
N LEU A 632 -5.89 -5.88 -24.94
CA LEU A 632 -5.14 -6.16 -23.71
C LEU A 632 -5.84 -5.67 -22.44
N SER A 633 -5.63 -6.38 -21.34
CA SER A 633 -5.83 -5.88 -19.97
C SER A 633 -5.00 -4.63 -19.72
N PHE A 634 -5.59 -3.60 -19.09
CA PHE A 634 -4.89 -2.36 -18.78
C PHE A 634 -3.61 -2.60 -17.96
N LEU A 635 -2.54 -1.91 -18.35
CA LEU A 635 -1.23 -1.94 -17.69
C LEU A 635 -0.96 -0.61 -17.00
N SER A 636 -0.55 -0.68 -15.73
CA SER A 636 0.07 0.45 -15.02
C SER A 636 1.54 0.60 -15.42
N ASP A 637 2.04 1.84 -15.41
CA ASP A 637 3.49 2.11 -15.36
C ASP A 637 4.10 1.33 -14.18
N ILE A 638 5.23 0.65 -14.41
CA ILE A 638 5.88 -0.20 -13.40
C ILE A 638 7.01 0.60 -12.75
N GLU A 639 7.01 0.66 -11.42
CA GLU A 639 8.09 1.29 -10.64
C GLU A 639 8.66 0.28 -9.64
N VAL A 640 9.99 0.13 -9.65
CA VAL A 640 10.75 -0.79 -8.76
C VAL A 640 12.07 -0.13 -8.36
N ASN A 641 12.74 -0.63 -7.32
CA ASN A 641 14.09 -0.21 -6.95
C ASN A 641 15.16 -1.09 -7.65
N GLU A 642 16.39 -0.59 -7.78
CA GLU A 642 17.51 -1.41 -8.27
C GLU A 642 17.76 -2.64 -7.39
N GLY A 643 17.91 -3.80 -8.02
CA GLY A 643 18.03 -5.11 -7.38
C GLY A 643 16.70 -5.88 -7.27
N GLU A 644 15.55 -5.22 -7.50
CA GLU A 644 14.24 -5.86 -7.56
C GLU A 644 13.95 -6.44 -8.97
N LYS A 645 12.89 -7.25 -9.07
CA LYS A 645 12.44 -7.84 -10.33
C LYS A 645 11.31 -7.02 -10.94
N VAL A 646 11.52 -6.50 -12.15
CA VAL A 646 10.42 -5.99 -12.98
C VAL A 646 9.66 -7.20 -13.51
N VAL A 647 8.36 -7.30 -13.23
CA VAL A 647 7.49 -8.38 -13.74
C VAL A 647 6.39 -7.79 -14.61
N ILE A 648 6.26 -8.29 -15.83
CA ILE A 648 5.18 -7.97 -16.76
C ILE A 648 4.29 -9.21 -16.87
N SER A 649 3.05 -9.09 -16.41
CA SER A 649 1.98 -10.08 -16.60
C SER A 649 0.82 -9.38 -17.30
N VAL A 650 0.35 -9.95 -18.41
CA VAL A 650 -0.74 -9.39 -19.23
C VAL A 650 -1.72 -10.48 -19.64
N ARG A 651 -2.99 -10.10 -19.83
CA ARG A 651 -3.97 -10.93 -20.54
C ARG A 651 -4.43 -10.24 -21.81
N GLY A 652 -4.24 -10.89 -22.95
CA GLY A 652 -4.87 -10.56 -24.22
C GLY A 652 -6.15 -11.36 -24.42
N ILE A 653 -7.16 -10.73 -25.02
CA ILE A 653 -8.42 -11.33 -25.44
C ILE A 653 -8.65 -10.96 -26.91
N ASP A 654 -9.08 -11.94 -27.68
CA ASP A 654 -9.40 -11.83 -29.09
C ASP A 654 -10.89 -12.11 -29.32
N LYS A 655 -11.58 -11.35 -30.19
CA LYS A 655 -13.02 -11.54 -30.42
C LYS A 655 -13.32 -12.74 -31.33
N ASP A 656 -12.44 -13.05 -32.29
CA ASP A 656 -12.55 -14.26 -33.13
C ASP A 656 -11.96 -15.50 -32.44
N ASN A 657 -11.38 -15.30 -31.26
CA ASN A 657 -10.69 -16.30 -30.45
C ASN A 657 -9.44 -16.85 -31.15
N ASP A 658 -8.77 -16.02 -31.95
CA ASP A 658 -7.55 -16.41 -32.66
C ASP A 658 -6.33 -16.39 -31.73
N ARG A 659 -5.29 -17.15 -32.10
CA ARG A 659 -4.20 -17.47 -31.18
C ARG A 659 -3.15 -16.36 -31.11
N LEU A 660 -3.33 -15.44 -30.16
CA LEU A 660 -2.36 -14.40 -29.86
C LEU A 660 -0.95 -14.92 -29.57
N SER A 661 0.01 -14.09 -29.95
CA SER A 661 1.44 -14.26 -29.74
C SER A 661 2.03 -12.92 -29.26
N TYR A 662 2.98 -12.99 -28.34
CA TYR A 662 3.51 -11.84 -27.61
C TYR A 662 5.02 -11.74 -27.84
N LEU A 663 5.52 -10.53 -28.03
CA LEU A 663 6.95 -10.25 -28.20
C LEU A 663 7.34 -8.97 -27.46
N ILE A 664 8.39 -9.06 -26.65
CA ILE A 664 9.16 -7.93 -26.17
C ILE A 664 10.54 -7.99 -26.85
N ASP A 665 10.87 -7.05 -27.73
CA ASP A 665 12.21 -6.96 -28.37
C ASP A 665 13.24 -6.25 -27.46
N ASP A 666 13.24 -6.61 -26.17
CA ASP A 666 14.21 -6.14 -25.19
C ASP A 666 14.95 -7.32 -24.55
N ASN A 667 16.28 -7.31 -24.67
CA ASN A 667 17.14 -8.40 -24.22
C ASN A 667 17.32 -8.49 -22.69
N ARG A 668 16.67 -7.62 -21.92
CA ARG A 668 16.64 -7.67 -20.44
C ARG A 668 15.55 -8.61 -19.93
N PHE A 669 14.49 -8.81 -20.71
CA PHE A 669 13.35 -9.64 -20.32
C PHE A 669 13.56 -11.12 -20.64
N SER A 670 13.16 -11.95 -19.69
CA SER A 670 13.12 -13.41 -19.78
C SER A 670 11.68 -13.89 -19.62
N ILE A 671 11.26 -14.85 -20.44
CA ILE A 671 9.90 -15.39 -20.40
C ILE A 671 9.74 -16.29 -19.17
N LEU A 672 8.67 -16.05 -18.41
CA LEU A 672 8.27 -16.88 -17.28
C LEU A 672 7.57 -18.13 -17.80
N ASN A 673 8.30 -19.25 -17.77
CA ASN A 673 7.85 -20.64 -17.98
C ASN A 673 6.97 -20.92 -19.23
N GLU A 674 7.49 -21.64 -20.24
CA GLU A 674 6.77 -21.90 -21.52
C GLU A 674 5.40 -22.60 -21.38
N GLU A 675 5.09 -23.23 -20.23
CA GLU A 675 3.80 -23.88 -19.94
C GLU A 675 2.77 -22.96 -19.25
N LEU A 676 3.17 -21.81 -18.68
CA LEU A 676 2.26 -20.82 -18.08
C LEU A 676 1.68 -19.81 -19.10
N ASN A 677 2.29 -19.71 -20.29
CA ASN A 677 1.83 -18.81 -21.33
C ASN A 677 0.81 -19.52 -22.23
N SER A 678 -0.46 -19.44 -21.84
CA SER A 678 -1.59 -19.76 -22.73
C SER A 678 -1.64 -18.75 -23.89
N GLY A 679 -2.53 -18.94 -24.87
CA GLY A 679 -2.72 -17.93 -25.92
C GLY A 679 -3.21 -16.59 -25.36
N GLU A 680 -3.88 -16.61 -24.21
CA GLU A 680 -4.47 -15.42 -23.59
C GLU A 680 -3.54 -14.72 -22.59
N VAL A 681 -2.52 -15.39 -22.02
CA VAL A 681 -1.73 -14.84 -20.91
C VAL A 681 -0.24 -14.87 -21.23
N PHE A 682 0.45 -13.74 -21.04
CA PHE A 682 1.89 -13.62 -21.21
C PHE A 682 2.57 -13.09 -19.94
N ASN A 683 3.62 -13.81 -19.52
CA ASN A 683 4.42 -13.50 -18.35
C ASN A 683 5.91 -13.38 -18.72
N SER A 684 6.54 -12.28 -18.31
CA SER A 684 7.99 -12.08 -18.44
C SER A 684 8.54 -11.28 -17.27
N PHE A 685 9.84 -11.37 -17.04
CA PHE A 685 10.52 -10.67 -15.95
C PHE A 685 11.91 -10.17 -16.37
N TRP A 686 12.38 -9.13 -15.71
CA TRP A 686 13.75 -8.62 -15.82
C TRP A 686 14.33 -8.50 -14.40
N ASP A 687 15.45 -9.19 -14.16
CA ASP A 687 16.27 -9.02 -12.96
C ASP A 687 17.09 -7.72 -13.09
N THR A 688 16.79 -6.69 -12.30
CA THR A 688 17.57 -5.43 -12.30
C THR A 688 18.83 -5.57 -11.42
N GLY A 689 19.84 -4.74 -11.67
CA GLY A 689 21.00 -4.56 -10.78
C GLY A 689 21.29 -3.09 -10.46
N TYR A 690 22.32 -2.86 -9.64
CA TYR A 690 22.78 -1.53 -9.19
C TYR A 690 23.48 -0.66 -10.27
N ASP A 691 23.21 -0.94 -11.55
CA ASP A 691 23.64 -0.15 -12.73
C ASP A 691 22.41 0.14 -13.66
N ASP A 692 21.20 -0.28 -13.26
CA ASP A 692 19.98 -0.35 -14.09
C ASP A 692 18.93 0.72 -13.73
N SER A 693 19.28 1.75 -12.96
CA SER A 693 18.38 2.87 -12.67
C SER A 693 18.10 3.77 -13.87
N GLY A 694 16.85 4.23 -13.93
CA GLY A 694 16.38 5.17 -14.95
C GLY A 694 14.98 4.87 -15.47
N ASN A 695 14.55 5.69 -16.44
CA ASN A 695 13.28 5.52 -17.12
C ASN A 695 13.48 4.74 -18.43
N TYR A 696 12.78 3.62 -18.54
CA TYR A 696 12.78 2.75 -19.71
C TYR A 696 11.38 2.71 -20.32
N VAL A 697 11.32 2.60 -21.65
CA VAL A 697 10.12 2.24 -22.38
C VAL A 697 10.41 0.91 -23.07
N VAL A 698 9.51 -0.05 -22.87
CA VAL A 698 9.59 -1.40 -23.41
C VAL A 698 8.32 -1.65 -24.19
N ASN A 699 8.46 -1.86 -25.50
CA ASN A 699 7.32 -2.12 -26.38
C ASN A 699 6.94 -3.59 -26.26
N LEU A 700 5.67 -3.83 -25.93
CA LEU A 700 5.02 -5.13 -26.04
C LEU A 700 4.27 -5.18 -27.38
N GLU A 701 4.72 -6.02 -28.30
CA GLU A 701 3.99 -6.37 -29.51
C GLU A 701 3.07 -7.56 -29.20
N VAL A 702 1.79 -7.47 -29.57
CA VAL A 702 0.80 -8.57 -29.45
C VAL A 702 0.09 -8.77 -30.78
N SER A 703 0.05 -10.02 -31.25
CA SER A 703 -0.41 -10.36 -32.60
C SER A 703 -1.08 -11.74 -32.64
N ASP A 704 -2.34 -11.74 -33.07
CA ASP A 704 -3.11 -12.86 -33.63
C ASP A 704 -2.41 -13.54 -34.84
N GLY A 705 -1.67 -12.76 -35.63
CA GLY A 705 -0.92 -13.20 -36.81
C GLY A 705 -1.22 -12.40 -38.09
N VAL A 706 -2.20 -11.50 -38.04
CA VAL A 706 -2.67 -10.60 -39.09
C VAL A 706 -2.58 -9.14 -38.64
N PHE A 707 -3.10 -8.80 -37.45
CA PHE A 707 -2.88 -7.51 -36.79
C PHE A 707 -1.69 -7.58 -35.82
N VAL A 708 -1.23 -6.39 -35.39
CA VAL A 708 -0.22 -6.22 -34.34
C VAL A 708 -0.60 -4.97 -33.54
N LEU A 709 -0.87 -5.14 -32.26
CA LEU A 709 -0.95 -4.05 -31.29
C LEU A 709 0.44 -3.82 -30.69
N GLU A 710 0.88 -2.56 -30.62
CA GLU A 710 2.12 -2.14 -29.96
C GLU A 710 1.76 -1.30 -28.71
N GLU A 711 2.06 -1.78 -27.51
CA GLU A 711 1.82 -1.06 -26.24
C GLU A 711 3.15 -0.60 -25.61
N GLU A 712 3.24 0.69 -25.22
CA GLU A 712 4.44 1.28 -24.61
C GLU A 712 4.44 1.10 -23.08
N ILE A 713 5.02 0.00 -22.58
CA ILE A 713 5.16 -0.23 -21.13
C ILE A 713 6.29 0.66 -20.58
N ARG A 714 5.95 1.51 -19.62
CA ARG A 714 6.92 2.38 -18.93
C ARG A 714 7.39 1.71 -17.67
N ILE A 715 8.71 1.65 -17.51
CA ILE A 715 9.37 1.07 -16.34
C ILE A 715 10.34 2.11 -15.78
N LYS A 716 10.09 2.56 -14.55
CA LYS A 716 10.99 3.44 -13.81
C LYS A 716 11.70 2.61 -12.75
N VAL A 717 12.98 2.35 -12.98
CA VAL A 717 13.85 1.76 -11.95
C VAL A 717 14.40 2.91 -11.12
N LYS A 718 13.95 3.02 -9.88
CA LYS A 718 14.45 3.97 -8.88
C LYS A 718 15.90 3.60 -8.52
N ASN A 719 16.78 4.58 -8.67
CA ASN A 719 18.15 4.53 -8.14
C ASN A 719 18.09 4.36 -6.62
N SER A 720 18.70 3.30 -6.10
CA SER A 720 18.76 3.04 -4.67
C SER A 720 19.99 3.73 -4.06
N ASN A 721 19.97 5.07 -4.15
CA ASN A 721 21.16 5.92 -4.02
C ASN A 721 21.82 5.81 -2.63
N ILE A 722 23.08 5.37 -2.59
CA ILE A 722 23.89 5.46 -1.37
C ILE A 722 24.31 6.93 -1.20
N LEU A 723 23.88 7.58 -0.12
CA LEU A 723 24.25 8.97 0.15
C LEU A 723 25.78 9.14 0.26
N PRO A 724 26.38 10.19 -0.33
CA PRO A 724 27.83 10.37 -0.36
C PRO A 724 28.38 10.66 1.05
N VAL A 725 29.15 9.73 1.62
CA VAL A 725 29.68 9.84 2.98
C VAL A 725 31.04 10.55 2.98
N PHE A 726 31.20 11.58 3.80
CA PHE A 726 32.46 12.29 4.03
C PHE A 726 32.48 12.91 5.44
N ASP A 727 33.66 13.20 5.97
CA ASP A 727 33.92 13.86 7.26
C ASP A 727 35.09 14.84 7.07
N ILE A 728 34.95 16.08 7.57
CA ILE A 728 36.01 17.10 7.56
C ILE A 728 36.25 17.70 8.96
N ASN A 729 36.77 16.87 9.85
CA ASN A 729 37.59 17.20 11.04
C ASN A 729 37.95 18.70 11.25
N ASP A 730 37.58 19.23 12.42
CA ASP A 730 37.74 20.62 12.87
C ASP A 730 39.15 21.23 12.71
N VAL A 731 39.18 22.55 12.47
CA VAL A 731 40.31 23.21 11.80
C VAL A 731 40.90 24.35 12.64
N GLU A 732 41.94 24.07 13.42
CA GLU A 732 42.72 25.14 14.05
C GLU A 732 43.72 25.82 13.09
N MET A 733 43.79 27.16 13.14
CA MET A 733 44.72 28.01 12.38
C MET A 733 45.02 29.35 13.08
N ASP A 734 45.96 30.15 12.53
CA ASP A 734 46.25 31.52 12.98
C ASP A 734 45.38 32.56 12.22
N GLU A 735 45.15 33.73 12.82
CA GLU A 735 44.56 34.92 12.20
C GLU A 735 45.36 35.38 10.95
N ASN A 736 44.68 35.85 9.89
CA ASN A 736 45.28 36.24 8.60
C ASN A 736 46.13 35.13 7.93
N SER A 737 45.70 33.87 8.00
CA SER A 737 46.39 32.70 7.41
C SER A 737 45.52 31.92 6.40
N GLU A 738 46.10 30.90 5.76
CA GLU A 738 45.45 30.09 4.71
C GLU A 738 45.87 28.61 4.88
N LYS A 739 44.88 27.70 4.85
CA LYS A 739 45.05 26.25 5.04
C LYS A 739 44.32 25.50 3.92
N ILE A 740 44.83 24.34 3.52
CA ILE A 740 44.22 23.45 2.52
C ILE A 740 44.00 22.10 3.18
N ILE A 741 42.83 21.53 2.96
CA ILE A 741 42.34 20.26 3.50
C ILE A 741 41.93 19.38 2.31
N ASP A 742 42.24 18.10 2.42
CA ASP A 742 41.89 17.09 1.42
C ASP A 742 40.55 16.47 1.84
N ILE A 743 39.59 16.39 0.93
CA ILE A 743 38.26 15.82 1.19
C ILE A 743 38.24 14.42 0.60
N GLU A 744 38.00 13.41 1.42
CA GLU A 744 37.89 12.01 0.98
C GLU A 744 36.43 11.56 1.09
N VAL A 745 35.69 11.69 -0.01
CA VAL A 745 34.30 11.24 -0.15
C VAL A 745 34.26 9.76 -0.52
N VAL A 746 33.39 9.00 0.13
CA VAL A 746 32.99 7.64 -0.23
C VAL A 746 31.63 7.71 -0.94
N ASP A 747 31.67 7.46 -2.24
CA ASP A 747 30.58 7.56 -3.23
C ASP A 747 30.87 6.51 -4.32
N ASP A 748 29.85 5.93 -4.95
CA ASP A 748 30.02 5.02 -6.09
C ASP A 748 30.12 5.77 -7.44
N GLY A 749 29.62 7.01 -7.49
CA GLY A 749 29.48 7.83 -8.68
C GLY A 749 30.59 8.88 -8.86
N SER A 750 30.15 10.11 -9.14
CA SER A 750 31.03 11.26 -9.40
C SER A 750 30.48 12.55 -8.80
N TYR A 751 30.75 12.72 -7.51
CA TYR A 751 30.39 13.91 -6.72
C TYR A 751 30.96 15.26 -7.21
N SER A 752 30.29 16.30 -6.73
CA SER A 752 30.72 17.69 -6.71
C SER A 752 30.71 18.20 -5.27
N VAL A 753 31.66 19.09 -4.92
CA VAL A 753 31.74 19.67 -3.58
C VAL A 753 31.53 21.18 -3.65
N ASN A 754 30.60 21.68 -2.84
CA ASN A 754 30.19 23.07 -2.74
C ASN A 754 30.51 23.62 -1.35
N VAL A 755 30.50 24.96 -1.23
CA VAL A 755 30.43 25.65 0.06
C VAL A 755 29.09 26.39 0.06
N LEU A 756 28.21 26.06 0.99
CA LEU A 756 26.88 26.67 1.09
C LEU A 756 26.93 27.99 1.86
N THR A 757 27.59 27.97 3.03
CA THR A 757 27.73 29.13 3.91
C THR A 757 29.14 29.22 4.48
N GLU A 758 29.58 30.46 4.75
CA GLU A 758 30.86 30.76 5.40
C GLU A 758 30.68 31.89 6.43
N LYS A 759 31.37 31.79 7.57
CA LYS A 759 31.23 32.71 8.71
C LYS A 759 32.60 32.97 9.32
N ASN A 760 33.03 34.24 9.35
CA ASN A 760 34.35 34.67 9.84
C ASN A 760 35.60 34.08 9.11
N VAL A 761 35.40 33.34 8.02
CA VAL A 761 36.42 32.77 7.12
C VAL A 761 36.00 32.92 5.65
N ASP A 762 36.93 32.66 4.72
CA ASP A 762 36.73 32.64 3.26
C ASP A 762 37.15 31.26 2.71
N CYS A 763 36.14 30.46 2.31
CA CYS A 763 36.24 29.06 1.92
C CYS A 763 36.01 28.88 0.41
N GLU A 764 37.03 28.34 -0.29
CA GLU A 764 36.95 28.02 -1.73
C GLU A 764 37.37 26.57 -2.00
N ILE A 765 36.61 25.84 -2.82
CA ILE A 765 37.01 24.51 -3.32
C ILE A 765 37.95 24.67 -4.52
N VAL A 766 39.18 24.14 -4.42
CA VAL A 766 40.25 24.42 -5.41
C VAL A 766 40.95 23.13 -5.85
N ASN A 767 40.40 22.48 -6.88
CA ASN A 767 40.75 21.13 -7.33
C ASN A 767 40.52 20.11 -6.19
N ASP A 768 39.24 19.94 -5.85
CA ASP A 768 38.73 18.81 -5.06
C ASP A 768 39.33 18.78 -3.62
N LYS A 769 39.53 19.99 -3.08
CA LYS A 769 40.17 20.30 -1.80
C LYS A 769 39.57 21.57 -1.22
N LEU A 770 39.20 21.56 0.06
CA LEU A 770 38.74 22.74 0.78
C LEU A 770 39.93 23.64 1.11
N LYS A 771 39.82 24.93 0.81
CA LYS A 771 40.86 25.93 1.08
C LYS A 771 40.26 27.08 1.89
N ILE A 772 40.65 27.15 3.16
CA ILE A 772 40.11 28.07 4.16
C ILE A 772 41.09 29.22 4.41
N LYS A 773 40.59 30.46 4.45
CA LYS A 773 41.34 31.66 4.84
C LYS A 773 40.70 32.31 6.07
N SER A 774 41.51 32.71 7.04
CA SER A 774 41.05 33.47 8.22
C SER A 774 41.26 34.98 8.06
N PHE A 775 40.40 35.77 8.71
CA PHE A 775 40.50 37.23 8.73
C PHE A 775 40.75 37.78 10.14
N ASP A 776 39.78 37.58 11.04
CA ASP A 776 39.82 38.00 12.44
C ASP A 776 39.82 36.77 13.36
N TYR A 777 40.14 36.97 14.64
CA TYR A 777 40.29 35.88 15.61
C TYR A 777 38.95 35.45 16.24
N GLY A 778 38.90 34.21 16.74
CA GLY A 778 37.68 33.63 17.33
C GLY A 778 37.35 32.30 16.68
N PHE A 779 36.07 32.08 16.40
CA PHE A 779 35.58 30.93 15.64
C PHE A 779 35.05 31.39 14.28
N GLY A 780 35.17 30.53 13.29
CA GLY A 780 34.49 30.61 12.01
C GLY A 780 33.95 29.24 11.61
N GLU A 781 33.08 29.20 10.62
CA GLU A 781 32.37 27.99 10.18
C GLU A 781 32.34 27.97 8.65
N CYS A 782 32.46 26.80 8.04
CA CYS A 782 32.14 26.57 6.63
C CYS A 782 31.26 25.33 6.50
N LEU A 783 30.03 25.52 6.00
CA LEU A 783 29.12 24.44 5.67
C LEU A 783 29.47 23.91 4.28
N ILE A 784 29.91 22.65 4.23
CA ILE A 784 30.34 21.96 3.02
C ILE A 784 29.23 21.01 2.60
N GLU A 785 28.81 21.11 1.35
CA GLU A 785 27.82 20.22 0.75
C GLU A 785 28.54 19.34 -0.28
N VAL A 786 28.37 18.03 -0.18
CA VAL A 786 28.76 17.08 -1.22
C VAL A 786 27.49 16.61 -1.90
N VAL A 787 27.39 16.89 -3.21
CA VAL A 787 26.26 16.48 -4.06
C VAL A 787 26.79 15.49 -5.08
N ASP A 788 26.24 14.28 -5.08
CA ASP A 788 26.53 13.27 -6.11
C ASP A 788 25.94 13.68 -7.47
N ASN A 789 26.18 12.90 -8.53
CA ASN A 789 25.65 13.21 -9.87
C ASN A 789 24.21 12.71 -10.11
N LEU A 790 23.51 12.24 -9.08
CA LEU A 790 22.18 11.61 -9.13
C LEU A 790 21.15 12.38 -8.27
N GLY A 791 21.61 13.19 -7.32
CA GLY A 791 20.82 14.14 -6.52
C GLY A 791 20.98 13.98 -5.01
N GLY A 792 21.67 12.94 -4.54
CA GLY A 792 21.93 12.73 -3.12
C GLY A 792 22.89 13.78 -2.56
N ARG A 793 22.65 14.17 -1.32
CA ARG A 793 23.40 15.20 -0.62
C ARG A 793 23.86 14.70 0.74
N SER A 794 25.02 15.20 1.15
CA SER A 794 25.49 15.15 2.52
C SER A 794 26.11 16.50 2.86
N GLU A 795 25.94 16.95 4.10
CA GLU A 795 26.42 18.25 4.58
C GLU A 795 27.22 18.09 5.88
N ASP A 796 28.34 18.79 5.99
CA ASP A 796 29.21 18.81 7.17
C ASP A 796 29.65 20.23 7.51
N LEU A 797 29.68 20.56 8.81
CA LEU A 797 29.92 21.91 9.34
C LEU A 797 31.31 21.99 9.97
N VAL A 798 32.29 22.33 9.13
CA VAL A 798 33.70 22.46 9.50
C VAL A 798 33.90 23.67 10.41
N LYS A 799 34.18 23.45 11.71
CA LYS A 799 34.43 24.57 12.65
C LYS A 799 35.90 24.94 12.63
N VAL A 800 36.16 26.22 12.43
CA VAL A 800 37.49 26.80 12.24
C VAL A 800 37.86 27.64 13.45
N LYS A 801 38.86 27.21 14.21
CA LYS A 801 39.34 27.92 15.40
C LYS A 801 40.53 28.81 15.03
N ILE A 802 40.37 30.12 15.19
CA ILE A 802 41.31 31.14 14.68
C ILE A 802 42.04 31.84 15.83
N ASN A 803 43.34 31.58 15.96
CA ASN A 803 44.19 32.10 17.03
C ASN A 803 44.66 33.55 16.80
N ALA A 804 44.48 34.40 17.82
CA ALA A 804 44.65 35.85 17.75
C ALA A 804 46.12 36.33 17.75
N VAL A 805 46.46 37.26 16.85
CA VAL A 805 47.84 37.78 16.68
C VAL A 805 48.06 39.13 17.42
N GLY A 806 47.45 39.28 18.60
CA GLY A 806 47.84 40.24 19.63
C GLY A 806 46.93 41.47 19.78
N ALA A 807 46.15 41.48 20.88
CA ALA A 807 45.02 42.37 21.11
C ALA A 807 45.31 43.91 21.17
N LEU A 808 44.27 44.66 20.78
CA LEU A 808 44.17 46.13 20.78
C LEU A 808 43.14 46.63 21.85
N THR A 809 42.74 47.92 21.82
CA THR A 809 41.73 48.49 22.74
C THR A 809 40.42 48.86 22.02
N CYS A 810 39.29 49.01 22.73
CA CYS A 810 38.00 49.46 22.17
C CYS A 810 38.13 50.61 21.15
N GLY A 811 38.95 51.62 21.49
CA GLY A 811 39.15 52.82 20.65
C GLY A 811 40.04 52.61 19.43
N ASP A 812 40.76 51.48 19.34
CA ASP A 812 41.47 51.03 18.16
C ASP A 812 40.56 50.12 17.28
N SER A 813 39.70 49.32 17.92
CA SER A 813 38.72 48.42 17.26
C SER A 813 37.41 49.09 16.80
N SER A 814 37.26 50.41 17.01
CA SER A 814 36.09 51.22 16.59
C SER A 814 34.75 50.94 17.30
N GLY A 815 34.72 50.14 18.36
CA GLY A 815 33.50 49.80 19.12
C GLY A 815 33.02 50.88 20.09
N PHE A 816 31.83 50.66 20.67
CA PHE A 816 31.13 51.57 21.59
C PHE A 816 31.02 51.02 23.01
N LEU A 817 31.00 51.92 24.01
CA LEU A 817 30.76 51.59 25.42
C LEU A 817 29.34 52.01 25.81
N CYS A 818 28.47 51.04 26.05
CA CYS A 818 27.07 51.25 26.46
C CYS A 818 26.94 51.66 27.94
N ARG A 819 25.75 52.08 28.36
CA ARG A 819 25.40 52.40 29.75
C ARG A 819 24.44 51.37 30.35
N GLU A 820 24.17 51.49 31.65
CA GLU A 820 23.29 50.64 32.48
C GLU A 820 21.80 50.53 31.99
N ASN A 821 21.44 51.15 30.86
CA ASN A 821 20.08 51.18 30.28
C ASN A 821 20.09 51.13 28.73
N GLU A 822 21.20 50.73 28.09
CA GLU A 822 21.35 50.74 26.62
C GLU A 822 21.73 49.32 26.12
N VAL A 823 20.93 48.68 25.26
CA VAL A 823 21.17 47.31 24.76
C VAL A 823 22.04 47.33 23.50
N CYS A 824 22.94 46.35 23.34
CA CYS A 824 23.78 46.19 22.16
C CYS A 824 23.20 45.15 21.18
N ARG A 825 22.89 45.55 19.94
CA ARG A 825 22.55 44.62 18.84
C ARG A 825 23.81 44.29 18.03
N GLY A 826 24.71 43.50 18.63
CA GLY A 826 25.97 43.05 18.03
C GLY A 826 26.94 42.50 19.08
N ASP A 827 28.02 41.87 18.64
CA ASP A 827 28.96 41.14 19.51
C ASP A 827 29.51 41.97 20.68
N LEU A 828 29.49 41.37 21.86
CA LEU A 828 30.08 41.90 23.09
C LEU A 828 31.55 41.45 23.20
N VAL A 829 32.46 42.31 22.76
CA VAL A 829 33.90 42.02 22.72
C VAL A 829 34.55 42.45 24.04
N ASP A 830 35.12 41.50 24.79
CA ASP A 830 35.76 41.80 26.06
C ASP A 830 37.07 42.58 25.86
N SER A 831 37.22 43.72 26.53
CA SER A 831 38.33 44.66 26.28
C SER A 831 38.97 45.18 27.56
N ARG A 832 40.23 45.63 27.42
CA ARG A 832 41.06 46.11 28.53
C ARG A 832 40.44 47.25 29.37
N ASP A 833 39.52 48.02 28.78
CA ASP A 833 38.86 49.16 29.43
C ASP A 833 37.36 48.90 29.74
N GLY A 834 36.84 47.70 29.45
CA GLY A 834 35.43 47.30 29.62
C GLY A 834 34.87 46.55 28.40
N VAL A 835 33.68 45.94 28.54
CA VAL A 835 32.98 45.22 27.45
C VAL A 835 32.60 46.20 26.33
N CYS A 836 32.92 45.84 25.08
CA CYS A 836 32.73 46.68 23.90
C CYS A 836 31.57 46.17 23.04
N CYS A 837 30.65 47.05 22.64
CA CYS A 837 29.63 46.76 21.63
C CYS A 837 30.20 47.00 20.23
N SER A 838 30.11 46.01 19.34
CA SER A 838 30.73 46.07 18.01
C SER A 838 30.07 47.05 17.04
N VAL A 839 28.74 47.27 17.14
CA VAL A 839 27.96 48.09 16.19
C VAL A 839 27.44 49.40 16.81
N SER A 840 26.46 49.33 17.71
CA SER A 840 25.88 50.49 18.42
C SER A 840 24.88 50.07 19.50
N CYS A 841 24.79 50.85 20.57
CA CYS A 841 23.80 50.66 21.65
C CYS A 841 22.52 51.49 21.37
N TYR A 842 21.35 50.97 21.75
CA TYR A 842 20.04 51.61 21.55
C TYR A 842 19.22 51.73 22.85
N ASP A 843 18.31 52.71 22.88
CA ASP A 843 17.17 52.78 23.81
C ASP A 843 16.04 51.86 23.29
N VAL A 844 15.33 51.15 24.17
CA VAL A 844 14.17 50.30 23.82
C VAL A 844 12.94 51.16 23.49
N ILE A 845 12.00 50.64 22.69
CA ILE A 845 10.76 51.30 22.29
C ILE A 845 9.58 50.51 22.88
N ASP A 846 8.60 51.21 23.46
CA ASP A 846 7.37 50.62 23.99
C ASP A 846 6.50 50.05 22.85
N VAL A 847 6.01 48.82 23.03
CA VAL A 847 4.68 48.40 22.54
C VAL A 847 3.76 48.41 23.77
N ASP A 848 2.56 48.99 23.64
CA ASP A 848 1.78 49.56 24.76
C ASP A 848 0.83 48.51 25.39
N PHE A 849 1.39 47.41 25.93
CA PHE A 849 0.62 46.32 26.55
C PHE A 849 0.66 46.34 28.09
N CYS A 850 -0.55 46.41 28.67
CA CYS A 850 -0.91 46.20 30.07
C CYS A 850 -0.14 46.95 31.17
N SER A 851 -0.54 46.72 32.43
CA SER A 851 0.06 47.35 33.62
C SER A 851 0.10 46.36 34.78
N GLU A 852 1.27 46.29 35.44
CA GLU A 852 1.61 45.49 36.64
C GLU A 852 0.38 44.91 37.37
N LEU A 853 0.21 43.58 37.29
CA LEU A 853 -0.68 42.81 38.18
C LEU A 853 -0.36 43.15 39.64
N SER A 854 -1.37 43.08 40.52
CA SER A 854 -1.14 43.29 41.96
C SER A 854 -0.26 42.19 42.57
N ASP A 855 0.60 42.55 43.55
CA ASP A 855 1.46 41.64 44.37
C ASP A 855 0.73 40.43 45.04
N ASP A 856 -0.61 40.32 44.89
CA ASP A 856 -1.52 39.42 45.61
C ASP A 856 -2.24 38.38 44.67
N PHE A 857 -1.93 38.32 43.36
CA PHE A 857 -2.50 37.37 42.36
C PHE A 857 -1.52 37.09 41.20
N SER A 858 -1.49 35.86 40.68
CA SER A 858 -0.63 35.44 39.54
C SER A 858 -1.29 34.43 38.60
N VAL A 859 -0.79 34.41 37.35
CA VAL A 859 -1.22 33.57 36.21
C VAL A 859 0.03 33.02 35.53
N GLU A 860 0.08 31.72 35.26
CA GLU A 860 1.18 31.03 34.56
C GLU A 860 0.58 30.09 33.49
N ILE A 861 1.14 30.07 32.28
CA ILE A 861 0.74 29.15 31.21
C ILE A 861 1.51 27.85 31.40
N VAL A 862 0.80 26.71 31.42
CA VAL A 862 1.37 25.38 31.74
C VAL A 862 1.53 24.51 30.49
N ASP A 863 0.68 24.75 29.48
CA ASP A 863 0.66 24.10 28.16
C ASP A 863 0.00 25.11 27.21
N PRO A 864 0.53 25.43 26.00
CA PRO A 864 1.76 24.94 25.37
C PRO A 864 3.08 25.40 26.02
N ASP A 865 4.18 24.73 25.68
CA ASP A 865 5.57 25.09 26.00
C ASP A 865 6.18 26.04 24.91
N GLU A 866 7.29 26.73 25.23
CA GLU A 866 8.01 27.64 24.30
C GLU A 866 8.57 26.87 23.08
N GLY A 867 7.99 27.10 21.89
CA GLY A 867 8.39 26.45 20.64
C GLY A 867 7.68 25.13 20.32
N ASP A 868 6.46 24.91 20.82
CA ASP A 868 5.61 23.78 20.41
C ASP A 868 5.06 23.90 18.97
N ASP A 869 4.94 22.74 18.31
CA ASP A 869 4.53 22.59 16.91
C ASP A 869 3.03 22.29 16.75
N PHE A 870 2.28 23.24 16.19
CA PHE A 870 0.88 23.09 15.81
C PHE A 870 0.69 23.11 14.29
N TYR A 871 -0.41 22.53 13.79
CA TYR A 871 -0.73 22.59 12.37
C TYR A 871 -1.98 23.40 12.05
N VAL A 872 -1.97 24.02 10.87
CA VAL A 872 -3.12 24.75 10.32
C VAL A 872 -4.39 23.89 10.33
N GLY A 873 -5.41 24.35 11.06
CA GLY A 873 -6.70 23.66 11.23
C GLY A 873 -6.83 22.76 12.46
N ASP A 874 -5.79 22.67 13.31
CA ASP A 874 -5.88 22.01 14.62
C ASP A 874 -6.53 22.92 15.69
N GLU A 875 -6.83 22.36 16.86
CA GLU A 875 -7.36 23.05 18.06
C GLU A 875 -6.25 23.05 19.13
N ILE A 876 -5.82 24.22 19.62
CA ILE A 876 -4.83 24.36 20.72
C ILE A 876 -5.58 24.24 22.05
N GLU A 877 -5.21 23.29 22.91
CA GLU A 877 -5.63 23.22 24.31
C GLU A 877 -4.62 24.03 25.14
N VAL A 878 -5.08 25.02 25.91
CA VAL A 878 -4.22 25.90 26.72
C VAL A 878 -4.55 25.70 28.19
N GLU A 879 -3.63 25.12 28.96
CA GLU A 879 -3.75 24.93 30.41
C GLU A 879 -3.15 26.13 31.17
N VAL A 880 -3.90 26.70 32.12
CA VAL A 880 -3.53 27.91 32.88
C VAL A 880 -3.66 27.67 34.38
N GLU A 881 -2.61 27.97 35.15
CA GLU A 881 -2.59 27.90 36.62
C GLU A 881 -2.80 29.29 37.25
N LEU A 882 -3.63 29.37 38.30
CA LEU A 882 -4.08 30.61 38.95
C LEU A 882 -3.87 30.54 40.48
N GLU A 883 -3.05 31.42 41.06
CA GLU A 883 -2.82 31.54 42.53
C GLU A 883 -3.37 32.88 43.07
N SER A 884 -4.08 32.88 44.21
CA SER A 884 -4.57 34.11 44.86
C SER A 884 -4.62 34.06 46.41
N ASP A 885 -4.32 35.20 47.06
CA ASP A 885 -4.26 35.34 48.54
C ASP A 885 -5.64 35.74 49.18
N ASP A 886 -6.71 35.93 48.37
CA ASP A 886 -8.11 36.22 48.76
C ASP A 886 -9.11 35.60 47.72
N GLU A 887 -10.40 35.43 48.07
CA GLU A 887 -11.50 34.90 47.22
C GLU A 887 -11.89 35.92 46.10
N ILE A 888 -11.67 35.60 44.81
CA ILE A 888 -11.89 36.53 43.65
C ILE A 888 -12.70 35.89 42.51
N ASP A 889 -13.73 36.60 42.03
CA ASP A 889 -14.42 36.32 40.75
C ASP A 889 -13.65 37.00 39.58
N LEU A 890 -13.26 36.26 38.52
CA LEU A 890 -12.56 36.76 37.34
C LEU A 890 -13.18 36.27 36.02
N ASP A 891 -13.20 37.15 35.02
CA ASP A 891 -13.51 36.81 33.63
C ASP A 891 -12.16 36.65 32.90
N LEU A 892 -11.80 35.44 32.45
CA LEU A 892 -10.50 35.07 31.88
C LEU A 892 -10.63 34.74 30.38
N GLU A 893 -9.71 35.27 29.58
CA GLU A 893 -9.70 35.21 28.12
C GLU A 893 -8.31 34.81 27.62
N VAL A 894 -8.21 33.78 26.79
CA VAL A 894 -6.97 33.35 26.15
C VAL A 894 -6.99 33.76 24.68
N VAL A 895 -5.85 34.20 24.15
CA VAL A 895 -5.76 34.86 22.84
C VAL A 895 -4.57 34.35 22.03
N LEU A 896 -4.81 33.94 20.78
CA LEU A 896 -3.79 33.73 19.75
C LEU A 896 -3.63 35.01 18.91
N PHE A 897 -2.38 35.48 18.76
CA PHE A 897 -2.07 36.76 18.14
C PHE A 897 -0.89 36.66 17.17
N ASP A 898 -1.00 37.35 16.03
CA ASP A 898 0.03 37.45 14.98
C ASP A 898 0.87 38.72 15.20
N LEU A 899 2.18 38.55 15.42
CA LEU A 899 3.10 39.64 15.76
C LEU A 899 3.55 40.46 14.53
N ASP A 900 3.43 39.94 13.31
CA ASP A 900 3.84 40.61 12.07
C ASP A 900 2.69 41.40 11.41
N GLU A 901 1.45 40.90 11.45
CA GLU A 901 0.25 41.60 10.98
C GLU A 901 -0.33 42.58 12.04
N GLU A 902 0.05 42.44 13.32
CA GLU A 902 -0.52 43.13 14.49
C GLU A 902 -2.04 42.82 14.71
N GLU A 903 -2.51 41.58 14.44
CA GLU A 903 -3.94 41.20 14.50
C GLU A 903 -4.23 39.96 15.42
N GLU A 904 -5.43 39.95 16.03
CA GLU A 904 -5.94 38.87 16.89
C GLU A 904 -6.60 37.78 16.02
N ILE A 905 -6.09 36.54 16.09
CA ILE A 905 -6.48 35.43 15.20
C ILE A 905 -7.68 34.67 15.76
N SER A 906 -7.61 34.24 17.03
CA SER A 906 -8.69 33.57 17.74
C SER A 906 -8.58 33.76 19.26
N SER A 907 -9.71 33.64 19.95
CA SER A 907 -9.82 33.87 21.40
C SER A 907 -11.01 33.09 21.99
N ASP A 908 -10.90 32.68 23.26
CA ASP A 908 -11.94 31.98 24.03
C ASP A 908 -12.07 32.56 25.46
N GLU A 909 -13.27 32.52 26.07
CA GLU A 909 -13.62 33.24 27.30
C GLU A 909 -14.33 32.36 28.37
N ILE A 910 -13.92 32.47 29.65
CA ILE A 910 -14.51 31.72 30.78
C ILE A 910 -14.63 32.53 32.09
N ASP A 911 -15.76 32.36 32.80
CA ASP A 911 -16.01 32.90 34.15
C ASP A 911 -15.38 31.97 35.22
N VAL A 912 -14.42 32.42 36.04
CA VAL A 912 -13.71 31.62 37.07
C VAL A 912 -13.89 32.23 38.49
N GLU A 913 -14.09 31.37 39.51
CA GLU A 913 -14.09 31.74 40.95
C GLU A 913 -12.82 31.14 41.61
N VAL A 914 -11.79 31.94 41.93
CA VAL A 914 -10.49 31.48 42.47
C VAL A 914 -10.45 31.62 44.01
N ASP A 915 -10.05 30.55 44.73
CA ASP A 915 -10.20 30.41 46.21
C ASP A 915 -8.87 30.17 46.98
N GLU A 916 -7.89 29.43 46.42
CA GLU A 916 -6.48 29.33 46.87
C GLU A 916 -5.53 29.12 45.65
N GLU A 917 -5.64 27.97 44.98
CA GLU A 917 -4.95 27.55 43.73
C GLU A 917 -6.03 26.86 42.84
N GLU A 918 -6.13 27.16 41.54
CA GLU A 918 -7.02 26.45 40.58
C GLU A 918 -6.37 26.31 39.18
N GLU A 919 -6.76 25.26 38.43
CA GLU A 919 -6.30 24.92 37.07
C GLU A 919 -7.52 24.98 36.10
N GLU A 920 -7.43 25.68 34.96
CA GLU A 920 -8.48 25.71 33.92
C GLU A 920 -7.89 25.53 32.49
N SER A 921 -8.70 25.00 31.56
CA SER A 921 -8.28 24.70 30.18
C SER A 921 -9.21 25.36 29.15
N LEU A 922 -8.66 26.10 28.20
CA LEU A 922 -9.40 26.76 27.09
C LEU A 922 -8.94 26.25 25.72
N PHE A 923 -9.72 26.52 24.66
CA PHE A 923 -9.46 25.98 23.31
C PHE A 923 -9.45 27.04 22.22
N LEU A 924 -8.35 27.14 21.47
CA LEU A 924 -8.19 28.08 20.34
C LEU A 924 -8.25 27.35 19.00
N GLU A 925 -9.20 27.72 18.12
CA GLU A 925 -9.25 27.23 16.74
C GLU A 925 -8.17 27.94 15.88
N ILE A 926 -7.38 27.19 15.11
CA ILE A 926 -6.42 27.74 14.12
C ILE A 926 -7.10 27.88 12.74
N PRO A 927 -7.21 29.08 12.14
CA PRO A 927 -7.83 29.26 10.82
C PRO A 927 -7.00 28.68 9.67
N ASN A 928 -7.67 28.21 8.61
CA ASN A 928 -6.99 27.61 7.45
C ASN A 928 -6.20 28.62 6.58
N ASP A 929 -6.47 29.92 6.75
CA ASP A 929 -5.99 31.03 5.91
C ASP A 929 -4.95 31.96 6.58
N ILE A 930 -4.21 31.46 7.58
CA ILE A 930 -2.99 32.12 8.12
C ILE A 930 -1.78 31.97 7.18
N ASP A 931 -0.75 32.79 7.38
CA ASP A 931 0.56 32.73 6.70
C ASP A 931 1.58 32.08 7.66
N GLU A 932 2.18 30.94 7.29
CA GLU A 932 3.12 30.22 8.17
C GLU A 932 4.50 30.91 8.33
N GLY A 933 4.71 32.05 7.68
CA GLY A 933 5.94 32.84 7.77
C GLY A 933 5.98 33.92 8.85
N ASN A 934 4.96 34.00 9.74
CA ASN A 934 4.80 35.04 10.76
C ASN A 934 5.10 34.50 12.19
N ASP A 935 5.59 35.37 13.08
CA ASP A 935 5.80 35.02 14.49
C ASP A 935 4.44 35.01 15.26
N PHE A 936 4.05 33.88 15.89
CA PHE A 936 2.78 33.73 16.63
C PHE A 936 2.97 33.63 18.16
N VAL A 937 2.04 34.21 18.92
CA VAL A 937 2.06 34.19 20.40
C VAL A 937 0.69 33.87 21.01
N VAL A 938 0.69 33.08 22.08
CA VAL A 938 -0.46 32.84 22.96
C VAL A 938 -0.26 33.61 24.27
N PHE A 939 -1.29 34.33 24.73
CA PHE A 939 -1.27 35.05 26.02
C PHE A 939 -2.64 35.07 26.73
N VAL A 940 -2.62 35.34 28.04
CA VAL A 940 -3.82 35.35 28.90
C VAL A 940 -4.17 36.77 29.39
N ARG A 941 -5.48 37.10 29.33
CA ARG A 941 -6.07 38.41 29.59
C ARG A 941 -7.23 38.28 30.59
N ALA A 942 -7.25 39.08 31.66
CA ALA A 942 -8.35 39.10 32.64
C ALA A 942 -9.11 40.44 32.65
N GLU A 943 -10.45 40.46 32.76
CA GLU A 943 -11.25 41.71 32.62
C GLU A 943 -11.21 42.69 33.82
N ASN A 944 -10.01 43.00 34.32
CA ASN A 944 -9.73 44.31 34.91
C ASN A 944 -8.75 45.17 34.07
N GLY A 945 -8.15 44.60 33.02
CA GLY A 945 -7.13 45.28 32.20
C GLY A 945 -5.71 45.14 32.76
N GLU A 946 -5.49 44.09 33.55
CA GLU A 946 -4.20 43.60 34.00
C GLU A 946 -4.03 42.23 33.27
N CYS A 947 -2.95 42.07 32.51
CA CYS A 947 -2.65 40.87 31.71
C CYS A 947 -1.68 39.98 32.50
N SER A 948 -1.48 38.72 32.08
CA SER A 948 -0.28 38.01 32.52
C SER A 948 0.99 38.75 32.08
N ASP A 949 2.07 38.62 32.88
CA ASP A 949 3.44 38.92 32.43
C ASP A 949 4.02 37.77 31.58
N ASP A 950 3.26 36.66 31.46
CA ASP A 950 3.62 35.41 30.79
C ASP A 950 2.96 35.28 29.40
N GLN A 951 3.71 34.71 28.45
CA GLN A 951 3.34 34.57 27.04
C GLN A 951 4.19 33.50 26.35
N VAL A 952 3.57 32.64 25.54
CA VAL A 952 4.24 31.51 24.86
C VAL A 952 4.30 31.76 23.36
N GLU A 953 5.51 31.67 22.79
CA GLU A 953 5.78 31.71 21.35
C GLU A 953 5.62 30.30 20.77
N ILE A 954 4.82 30.14 19.70
CA ILE A 954 4.47 28.83 19.12
C ILE A 954 4.69 28.79 17.60
N ASP A 955 5.09 27.63 17.07
CA ASP A 955 5.27 27.40 15.65
C ASP A 955 3.96 26.84 15.04
N ILE A 956 3.40 27.49 14.02
CA ILE A 956 2.24 26.97 13.26
C ILE A 956 2.64 26.63 11.82
N LYS A 957 2.55 25.35 11.46
CA LYS A 957 3.03 24.77 10.20
C LYS A 957 1.89 24.20 9.35
N ARG A 958 2.10 23.93 8.07
CA ARG A 958 1.22 23.04 7.30
C ARG A 958 1.82 21.62 7.30
N LYS A 959 1.14 20.67 6.68
CA LYS A 959 1.57 19.27 6.61
C LYS A 959 2.12 19.03 5.21
N ASP A 960 3.33 18.49 5.08
CA ASP A 960 4.07 18.35 3.81
C ASP A 960 3.20 17.83 2.65
N TYR A 961 2.35 16.83 2.93
CA TYR A 961 1.39 16.28 1.96
C TYR A 961 0.02 16.02 2.61
N ASP A 962 -1.00 16.81 2.24
CA ASP A 962 -2.42 16.64 2.61
C ASP A 962 -3.30 16.57 1.35
N LEU A 963 -4.03 15.46 1.16
CA LEU A 963 -4.83 15.21 -0.04
C LEU A 963 -6.31 15.03 0.28
N VAL A 964 -7.19 15.80 -0.36
CA VAL A 964 -8.63 15.86 0.00
C VAL A 964 -9.58 15.74 -1.21
N ILE A 965 -10.49 14.75 -1.14
CA ILE A 965 -11.55 14.43 -2.09
C ILE A 965 -12.70 15.45 -1.95
N ASN A 966 -12.53 16.59 -2.62
CA ASN A 966 -13.53 17.65 -2.74
C ASN A 966 -14.88 17.17 -3.30
N ASN A 967 -14.87 16.23 -4.25
CA ASN A 967 -16.08 15.72 -4.89
C ASN A 967 -15.90 14.29 -5.41
N LEU A 968 -16.99 13.50 -5.37
CA LEU A 968 -17.03 12.11 -5.85
C LEU A 968 -18.38 11.84 -6.51
N GLU A 969 -18.37 11.35 -7.75
CA GLU A 969 -19.54 11.04 -8.57
C GLU A 969 -19.35 9.68 -9.25
N ILE A 970 -20.37 8.82 -9.28
CA ILE A 970 -20.35 7.55 -10.02
C ILE A 970 -21.33 7.64 -11.18
N LYS A 971 -20.91 7.17 -12.36
CA LYS A 971 -21.75 7.00 -13.55
C LYS A 971 -21.69 5.54 -14.01
N GLY A 972 -22.84 4.88 -13.98
CA GLY A 972 -23.08 3.58 -14.57
C GLY A 972 -24.59 3.35 -14.56
N ASP A 973 -25.16 2.94 -15.69
CA ASP A 973 -26.60 2.65 -15.77
C ASP A 973 -26.90 1.18 -15.42
N ARG A 974 -25.93 0.26 -15.61
CA ARG A 974 -26.11 -1.20 -15.46
C ARG A 974 -25.03 -1.89 -14.61
N CYS A 975 -25.38 -3.08 -14.14
CA CYS A 975 -24.45 -4.11 -13.64
C CYS A 975 -23.77 -4.84 -14.81
N ASN A 976 -22.60 -5.43 -14.61
CA ASN A 976 -21.74 -6.07 -15.62
C ASN A 976 -21.27 -5.19 -16.79
N GLU A 977 -21.73 -3.93 -16.92
CA GLU A 977 -21.13 -2.90 -17.78
C GLU A 977 -20.02 -2.13 -17.02
N MET A 978 -19.24 -1.31 -17.74
CA MET A 978 -18.19 -0.48 -17.13
C MET A 978 -18.82 0.71 -16.38
N ILE A 979 -18.49 0.83 -15.10
CA ILE A 979 -18.90 1.89 -14.18
C ILE A 979 -17.72 2.87 -14.04
N SER A 980 -17.95 4.16 -14.32
CA SER A 980 -16.97 5.24 -14.14
C SER A 980 -17.15 5.94 -12.79
N LEU A 981 -16.16 5.82 -11.92
CA LEU A 981 -15.99 6.66 -10.73
C LEU A 981 -15.16 7.89 -11.09
N MET A 982 -15.76 9.07 -11.08
CA MET A 982 -15.05 10.34 -11.21
C MET A 982 -14.92 11.01 -9.85
N MET A 983 -13.74 11.56 -9.56
CA MET A 983 -13.52 12.38 -8.36
C MET A 983 -12.64 13.59 -8.65
N GLU A 984 -12.65 14.54 -7.72
CA GLU A 984 -11.83 15.74 -7.71
C GLU A 984 -11.07 15.76 -6.39
N VAL A 985 -9.75 15.55 -6.47
CA VAL A 985 -8.80 15.55 -5.35
C VAL A 985 -8.02 16.86 -5.39
N GLU A 986 -7.70 17.40 -4.23
CA GLU A 986 -6.91 18.62 -4.05
C GLU A 986 -5.71 18.35 -3.15
N ASN A 987 -4.60 19.04 -3.38
CA ASN A 987 -3.47 19.07 -2.47
C ASN A 987 -3.52 20.35 -1.62
N ASN A 988 -3.59 20.20 -0.30
CA ASN A 988 -3.49 21.31 0.66
C ASN A 988 -2.13 21.33 1.40
N GLY A 989 -1.24 20.37 1.11
CA GLY A 989 0.11 20.32 1.68
C GLY A 989 1.10 21.22 0.94
N GLU A 990 2.27 21.42 1.56
CA GLU A 990 3.32 22.32 1.07
C GLU A 990 4.10 21.76 -0.14
N GLU A 991 4.18 20.43 -0.30
CA GLU A 991 4.92 19.79 -1.40
C GLU A 991 4.01 19.20 -2.49
N ASP A 992 4.52 19.17 -3.73
CA ASP A 992 3.90 18.52 -4.89
C ASP A 992 3.85 16.98 -4.68
N ASP A 993 2.66 16.40 -4.40
CA ASP A 993 2.51 14.95 -4.17
C ASP A 993 2.21 14.16 -5.47
N ASN A 994 2.48 12.86 -5.44
CA ASN A 994 2.14 11.88 -6.48
C ASN A 994 1.17 10.83 -5.91
N PHE A 995 -0.10 10.95 -6.28
CA PHE A 995 -1.17 10.10 -5.75
C PHE A 995 -1.78 9.17 -6.80
N TYR A 996 -2.35 8.06 -6.36
CA TYR A 996 -3.28 7.27 -7.16
C TYR A 996 -4.54 6.93 -6.34
N VAL A 997 -5.58 6.49 -7.04
CA VAL A 997 -6.85 6.08 -6.47
C VAL A 997 -6.97 4.57 -6.59
N GLU A 998 -7.42 3.90 -5.54
CA GLU A 998 -7.61 2.46 -5.49
C GLU A 998 -9.04 2.10 -5.08
N VAL A 999 -9.66 1.20 -5.84
CA VAL A 999 -11.01 0.64 -5.58
C VAL A 999 -11.04 -0.80 -6.08
N LEU A 1000 -11.42 -1.77 -5.23
CA LEU A 1000 -11.50 -3.21 -5.59
C LEU A 1000 -10.21 -3.73 -6.25
N ASP A 1001 -9.06 -3.42 -5.67
CA ASP A 1001 -7.71 -3.72 -6.18
C ASP A 1001 -7.38 -3.10 -7.56
N VAL A 1002 -8.31 -2.35 -8.18
CA VAL A 1002 -8.08 -1.58 -9.41
C VAL A 1002 -7.48 -0.23 -9.05
N LYS A 1003 -6.23 -0.01 -9.46
CA LYS A 1003 -5.51 1.26 -9.27
C LYS A 1003 -5.67 2.16 -10.50
N SER A 1004 -5.88 3.45 -10.28
CA SER A 1004 -5.73 4.46 -11.33
C SER A 1004 -4.25 4.60 -11.71
N ARG A 1005 -3.98 5.27 -12.85
CA ARG A 1005 -2.65 5.88 -13.07
C ARG A 1005 -2.28 6.79 -11.89
N VAL A 1006 -0.97 7.02 -11.72
CA VAL A 1006 -0.45 8.07 -10.83
C VAL A 1006 -0.80 9.46 -11.40
N TYR A 1007 -1.10 10.39 -10.51
CA TYR A 1007 -1.36 11.80 -10.77
C TYR A 1007 -0.41 12.64 -9.91
N GLU A 1008 0.47 13.38 -10.58
CA GLU A 1008 1.21 14.52 -10.01
C GLU A 1008 0.20 15.67 -9.75
N ILE A 1009 0.27 16.34 -8.60
CA ILE A 1009 -0.64 17.41 -8.20
C ILE A 1009 0.14 18.55 -7.51
N GLU A 1010 0.10 19.75 -8.11
CA GLU A 1010 0.81 20.92 -7.57
C GLU A 1010 0.13 21.43 -6.28
N GLU A 1011 0.87 22.12 -5.41
CA GLU A 1011 0.36 22.87 -4.24
C GLU A 1011 -0.92 23.67 -4.60
N GLY A 1012 -2.03 23.43 -3.89
CA GLY A 1012 -3.31 24.09 -4.13
C GLY A 1012 -4.01 23.76 -5.46
N GLU A 1013 -3.54 22.77 -6.23
CA GLU A 1013 -4.20 22.33 -7.47
C GLU A 1013 -5.32 21.32 -7.17
N LYS A 1014 -6.40 21.34 -7.99
CA LYS A 1014 -7.44 20.30 -8.00
C LYS A 1014 -7.29 19.41 -9.25
N ARG A 1015 -7.01 18.12 -9.07
CA ARG A 1015 -6.93 17.11 -10.15
C ARG A 1015 -8.20 16.26 -10.23
N LYS A 1016 -8.57 15.88 -11.46
CA LYS A 1016 -9.73 15.00 -11.71
C LYS A 1016 -9.28 13.61 -12.11
N VAL A 1017 -9.74 12.62 -11.36
CA VAL A 1017 -9.54 11.20 -11.63
C VAL A 1017 -10.83 10.63 -12.21
N ASP A 1018 -10.68 9.69 -13.14
CA ASP A 1018 -11.73 8.86 -13.71
C ASP A 1018 -11.21 7.41 -13.66
N LEU A 1019 -11.96 6.51 -13.04
CA LEU A 1019 -11.58 5.12 -12.79
C LEU A 1019 -12.73 4.19 -13.21
N GLY A 1020 -12.45 3.27 -14.13
CA GLY A 1020 -13.42 2.30 -14.65
C GLY A 1020 -13.29 0.94 -13.95
N PHE A 1021 -14.40 0.42 -13.43
CA PHE A 1021 -14.50 -0.95 -12.91
C PHE A 1021 -15.88 -1.56 -13.24
N SER A 1022 -16.07 -2.86 -13.02
CA SER A 1022 -17.35 -3.55 -13.21
C SER A 1022 -17.80 -4.26 -11.94
N LEU A 1023 -19.11 -4.37 -11.74
CA LEU A 1023 -19.74 -5.07 -10.60
C LEU A 1023 -20.72 -6.12 -11.12
N GLU A 1024 -20.74 -7.30 -10.49
CA GLU A 1024 -21.75 -8.33 -10.71
C GLU A 1024 -23.07 -7.99 -9.98
N GLU A 1025 -24.04 -8.91 -9.95
CA GLU A 1025 -25.28 -8.72 -9.17
C GLU A 1025 -25.03 -8.92 -7.67
N GLY A 1026 -25.02 -7.83 -6.89
CA GLY A 1026 -24.81 -7.88 -5.45
C GLY A 1026 -25.07 -6.57 -4.71
N ASP A 1027 -25.08 -6.67 -3.38
CA ASP A 1027 -24.93 -5.53 -2.46
C ASP A 1027 -23.44 -5.44 -2.08
N TYR A 1028 -22.79 -4.31 -2.33
CA TYR A 1028 -21.36 -4.08 -2.14
C TYR A 1028 -21.09 -2.89 -1.20
N ASP A 1029 -20.18 -3.08 -0.25
CA ASP A 1029 -19.52 -2.00 0.48
C ASP A 1029 -18.14 -1.79 -0.19
N LEU A 1030 -17.92 -0.64 -0.83
CA LEU A 1030 -16.65 -0.30 -1.49
C LEU A 1030 -15.88 0.75 -0.69
N ASP A 1031 -14.59 0.49 -0.51
CA ASP A 1031 -13.64 1.44 0.04
C ASP A 1031 -12.88 2.11 -1.11
N VAL A 1032 -12.79 3.44 -1.06
CA VAL A 1032 -12.12 4.27 -2.06
C VAL A 1032 -10.95 4.97 -1.39
N ASN A 1033 -9.73 4.56 -1.75
CA ASN A 1033 -8.50 5.06 -1.14
C ASN A 1033 -7.83 6.06 -2.07
N VAL A 1034 -7.41 7.23 -1.53
CA VAL A 1034 -6.40 8.09 -2.15
C VAL A 1034 -5.06 7.76 -1.48
N VAL A 1035 -4.10 7.32 -2.29
CA VAL A 1035 -2.79 6.81 -1.81
C VAL A 1035 -1.68 7.70 -2.38
N GLY A 1036 -1.00 8.44 -1.51
CA GLY A 1036 0.17 9.26 -1.82
C GLY A 1036 1.41 8.65 -1.17
N ASN A 1037 2.51 8.51 -1.92
CA ASN A 1037 3.79 7.95 -1.45
C ASN A 1037 3.67 6.68 -0.54
N VAL A 1038 2.84 5.72 -0.98
CA VAL A 1038 2.58 4.41 -0.32
C VAL A 1038 1.75 4.50 1.00
N ILE A 1039 1.26 5.68 1.37
CA ILE A 1039 0.38 5.88 2.53
C ILE A 1039 -1.05 6.22 2.05
N VAL A 1040 -2.08 5.62 2.65
CA VAL A 1040 -3.48 6.05 2.43
C VAL A 1040 -3.66 7.41 3.10
N LYS A 1041 -3.88 8.45 2.29
CA LYS A 1041 -4.08 9.84 2.74
C LYS A 1041 -5.54 10.12 3.05
N GLU A 1042 -6.49 9.56 2.29
CA GLU A 1042 -7.92 9.64 2.57
C GLU A 1042 -8.65 8.35 2.16
N GLU A 1043 -9.72 8.02 2.88
CA GLU A 1043 -10.59 6.85 2.66
C GLU A 1043 -12.07 7.27 2.61
N VAL A 1044 -12.82 6.88 1.58
CA VAL A 1044 -14.27 7.10 1.46
C VAL A 1044 -15.03 5.79 1.22
N LYS A 1045 -15.93 5.44 2.15
CA LYS A 1045 -16.80 4.26 2.02
C LYS A 1045 -18.09 4.53 1.24
N LEU A 1046 -18.46 3.60 0.36
CA LEU A 1046 -19.62 3.66 -0.53
C LEU A 1046 -20.48 2.39 -0.42
N GLU A 1047 -21.77 2.54 -0.09
CA GLU A 1047 -22.75 1.46 -0.27
C GLU A 1047 -23.27 1.49 -1.72
N ILE A 1048 -23.11 0.40 -2.47
CA ILE A 1048 -23.60 0.23 -3.84
C ILE A 1048 -24.47 -1.02 -3.94
N ARG A 1049 -25.63 -0.89 -4.59
CA ARG A 1049 -26.57 -2.00 -4.84
C ARG A 1049 -26.79 -2.21 -6.33
N CYS A 1050 -26.57 -3.44 -6.79
CA CYS A 1050 -26.81 -3.93 -8.14
C CYS A 1050 -27.90 -5.02 -8.13
N SER A 1051 -28.83 -5.03 -9.11
CA SER A 1051 -30.00 -5.94 -9.11
C SER A 1051 -30.70 -6.08 -10.46
N GLU A 1052 -31.53 -7.14 -10.59
CA GLU A 1052 -32.29 -7.63 -11.77
C GLU A 1052 -33.06 -6.59 -12.65
N GLU A 1053 -33.16 -5.32 -12.27
CA GLU A 1053 -33.86 -4.26 -13.05
C GLU A 1053 -32.91 -3.28 -13.78
N ASP A 1054 -31.60 -3.57 -13.90
CA ASP A 1054 -30.62 -2.71 -14.60
C ASP A 1054 -30.56 -1.28 -14.02
N VAL A 1055 -30.40 -1.12 -12.69
CA VAL A 1055 -30.20 0.18 -12.04
C VAL A 1055 -29.26 0.07 -10.83
N ILE A 1056 -28.25 0.93 -10.78
CA ILE A 1056 -27.34 1.07 -9.62
C ILE A 1056 -27.96 2.03 -8.59
N GLU A 1057 -28.25 1.56 -7.36
CA GLU A 1057 -28.55 2.45 -6.23
C GLU A 1057 -27.26 2.74 -5.44
N ILE A 1058 -26.89 4.02 -5.34
CA ILE A 1058 -25.67 4.49 -4.67
C ILE A 1058 -26.04 5.26 -3.39
N LYS A 1059 -25.34 4.99 -2.29
CA LYS A 1059 -25.51 5.73 -1.03
C LYS A 1059 -24.15 6.04 -0.39
N LYS A 1060 -23.62 7.25 -0.64
CA LYS A 1060 -22.42 7.77 0.03
C LYS A 1060 -22.63 7.76 1.54
N VAL A 1061 -21.62 7.26 2.27
CA VAL A 1061 -21.50 7.40 3.72
C VAL A 1061 -20.53 8.55 3.98
N GLU A 1062 -20.91 9.49 4.85
CA GLU A 1062 -19.99 10.56 5.27
C GLU A 1062 -18.97 9.99 6.27
N PRO A 1063 -17.69 10.44 6.23
CA PRO A 1063 -16.69 9.99 7.18
C PRO A 1063 -17.11 10.34 8.60
N LYS A 1064 -16.78 9.47 9.55
CA LYS A 1064 -16.84 9.83 10.96
C LYS A 1064 -15.61 10.69 11.26
N LYS A 1065 -15.79 11.92 11.76
CA LYS A 1065 -14.75 12.53 12.62
C LYS A 1065 -14.37 11.49 13.68
N GLU A 1066 -13.07 11.40 14.00
CA GLU A 1066 -12.59 10.40 14.94
C GLU A 1066 -13.32 10.49 16.28
N VAL A 1067 -13.72 9.33 16.78
CA VAL A 1067 -14.05 9.18 18.20
C VAL A 1067 -12.78 8.70 18.87
N LYS A 1068 -11.93 9.63 19.32
CA LYS A 1068 -10.73 9.33 20.13
C LYS A 1068 -11.11 8.31 21.19
N ILE A 1069 -10.43 7.16 21.20
CA ILE A 1069 -10.71 6.09 22.15
C ILE A 1069 -10.19 6.54 23.51
N GLU A 1070 -11.06 6.60 24.53
CA GLU A 1070 -10.62 6.87 25.91
C GLU A 1070 -9.59 5.82 26.39
N GLU A 1071 -8.30 6.18 26.32
CA GLU A 1071 -7.21 5.59 27.08
C GLU A 1071 -7.51 5.72 28.58
N LYS A 1072 -8.23 4.75 29.15
CA LYS A 1072 -8.53 4.73 30.59
C LYS A 1072 -7.25 4.48 31.40
N LYS A 1073 -6.56 5.57 31.76
CA LYS A 1073 -5.45 5.66 32.74
C LYS A 1073 -5.61 4.59 33.84
N ILE A 1074 -4.83 3.49 33.74
CA ILE A 1074 -4.91 2.38 34.68
C ILE A 1074 -4.20 2.78 35.97
N GLU A 1075 -4.97 3.08 37.02
CA GLU A 1075 -4.44 3.33 38.37
C GLU A 1075 -3.52 2.19 38.84
N LYS A 1076 -2.21 2.46 38.97
CA LYS A 1076 -1.23 1.55 39.59
C LYS A 1076 -1.47 1.38 41.11
N LYS A 1077 -2.52 0.64 41.50
CA LYS A 1077 -2.79 0.29 42.91
C LYS A 1077 -1.90 -0.86 43.39
N GLU A 1078 -1.18 -0.62 44.49
CA GLU A 1078 -0.30 -1.62 45.13
C GLU A 1078 -0.98 -2.97 45.40
N VAL A 1079 -0.32 -4.07 45.04
CA VAL A 1079 -0.58 -5.40 45.64
C VAL A 1079 0.74 -6.02 46.12
N LYS A 1080 0.86 -6.22 47.43
CA LYS A 1080 2.05 -6.77 48.08
C LYS A 1080 2.08 -8.31 47.97
N LYS A 1081 3.26 -8.88 47.69
CA LYS A 1081 3.54 -10.32 47.53
C LYS A 1081 3.04 -11.20 48.70
N GLU A 1082 2.29 -12.27 48.41
CA GLU A 1082 2.33 -13.52 49.20
C GLU A 1082 2.37 -14.76 48.28
N ASN A 1083 3.27 -15.70 48.58
CA ASN A 1083 3.52 -16.91 47.80
C ASN A 1083 2.61 -18.10 48.21
N LYS A 1084 2.10 -18.89 47.24
CA LYS A 1084 2.23 -20.39 47.24
C LYS A 1084 1.67 -21.17 46.04
N ILE A 1085 2.62 -21.70 45.27
CA ILE A 1085 2.73 -23.07 44.72
C ILE A 1085 1.69 -24.10 45.25
N THR A 1086 0.92 -24.74 44.35
CA THR A 1086 0.91 -26.22 44.10
C THR A 1086 -0.27 -26.64 43.20
N GLY A 1087 0.01 -27.17 41.99
CA GLY A 1087 -1.01 -27.72 41.09
C GLY A 1087 -1.25 -29.23 41.23
N LYS A 1088 -2.31 -29.76 40.59
CA LYS A 1088 -2.40 -31.19 40.27
C LYS A 1088 -3.39 -31.58 39.16
N ILE A 1089 -2.89 -32.41 38.25
CA ILE A 1089 -3.55 -33.10 37.13
C ILE A 1089 -4.66 -34.08 37.59
N ILE A 1090 -5.74 -34.24 36.79
CA ILE A 1090 -6.36 -35.53 36.40
C ILE A 1090 -7.32 -35.35 35.20
N LYS A 1091 -7.46 -36.42 34.39
CA LYS A 1091 -8.03 -36.44 33.03
C LYS A 1091 -9.50 -36.95 32.91
N ASN A 1092 -10.12 -36.65 31.76
CA ASN A 1092 -11.24 -37.32 31.06
C ASN A 1092 -12.62 -37.46 31.77
N PHE A 1093 -13.70 -37.05 31.11
CA PHE A 1093 -14.61 -37.94 30.31
C PHE A 1093 -15.84 -37.17 29.77
N ASP A 1094 -16.49 -37.73 28.75
CA ASP A 1094 -17.81 -37.35 28.20
C ASP A 1094 -18.39 -38.60 27.46
N PRO A 1095 -19.51 -38.61 26.68
CA PRO A 1095 -20.34 -37.51 26.18
C PRO A 1095 -21.86 -37.71 26.37
N ASP A 1096 -22.65 -37.05 25.50
CA ASP A 1096 -24.09 -37.17 25.24
C ASP A 1096 -25.07 -36.63 26.29
N CYS A 1097 -25.84 -35.60 25.93
CA CYS A 1097 -27.30 -35.75 25.65
C CYS A 1097 -28.08 -34.43 25.40
N TYR A 1098 -28.69 -34.35 24.21
CA TYR A 1098 -30.00 -33.79 23.86
C TYR A 1098 -30.85 -33.03 24.92
N GLY A 1099 -31.24 -31.79 24.58
CA GLY A 1099 -32.65 -31.52 24.23
C GLY A 1099 -33.69 -31.08 25.29
N ALA A 1100 -33.92 -29.76 25.34
CA ALA A 1100 -35.23 -29.06 25.43
C ALA A 1100 -36.16 -29.10 26.70
N LEU A 1101 -36.72 -27.91 26.98
CA LEU A 1101 -37.99 -27.56 27.65
C LEU A 1101 -38.24 -27.76 29.18
N SER A 1102 -38.06 -26.65 29.93
CA SER A 1102 -39.06 -25.97 30.80
C SER A 1102 -39.63 -26.57 32.12
N CYS A 1103 -39.44 -25.78 33.21
CA CYS A 1103 -40.47 -25.26 34.17
C CYS A 1103 -40.91 -25.97 35.50
N ILE A 1104 -41.13 -25.09 36.52
CA ILE A 1104 -42.09 -25.13 37.68
C ILE A 1104 -41.71 -25.96 38.96
N VAL A 1105 -41.42 -25.39 40.17
CA VAL A 1105 -42.18 -24.58 41.20
C VAL A 1105 -42.87 -25.47 42.29
N GLU A 1106 -42.94 -25.20 43.61
CA GLU A 1106 -43.17 -23.97 44.45
C GLU A 1106 -42.53 -24.00 45.88
N GLY A 1107 -42.34 -22.82 46.51
CA GLY A 1107 -42.41 -22.58 47.98
C GLY A 1107 -41.11 -22.22 48.71
N GLY A 1108 -41.03 -21.20 49.58
CA GLY A 1108 -42.03 -20.24 50.11
C GLY A 1108 -41.52 -19.51 51.38
N ASN A 1109 -42.24 -18.60 52.07
CA ASN A 1109 -43.53 -17.95 51.79
C ASN A 1109 -43.85 -16.77 52.79
N ILE A 1110 -44.06 -15.54 52.28
CA ILE A 1110 -44.96 -14.45 52.82
C ILE A 1110 -44.37 -13.61 54.01
N TRP A 1111 -44.60 -12.29 54.21
CA TRP A 1111 -45.79 -11.38 54.31
C TRP A 1111 -45.39 -9.91 53.98
N TYR A 1112 -46.20 -8.87 53.62
CA TYR A 1112 -47.61 -8.55 53.24
C TYR A 1112 -47.67 -7.03 52.85
N ASP A 1113 -48.68 -6.35 52.25
CA ASP A 1113 -49.98 -6.63 51.58
C ASP A 1113 -50.48 -5.34 50.83
N LEU A 1114 -51.54 -5.45 49.98
CA LEU A 1114 -52.46 -4.37 49.48
C LEU A 1114 -51.92 -3.20 48.59
N ALA A 1115 -52.58 -2.71 47.52
CA ALA A 1115 -53.83 -3.11 46.83
C ALA A 1115 -54.10 -2.41 45.45
N LEU A 1116 -54.68 -3.14 44.47
CA LEU A 1116 -55.74 -2.81 43.46
C LEU A 1116 -55.70 -1.48 42.62
N GLY A 1117 -56.07 -1.42 41.31
CA GLY A 1117 -56.39 -2.42 40.27
C GLY A 1117 -57.34 -1.94 39.11
N LEU A 1118 -57.32 -2.64 37.95
CA LEU A 1118 -58.36 -2.78 36.88
C LEU A 1118 -58.64 -1.71 35.75
N SER A 1119 -58.26 -2.06 34.50
CA SER A 1119 -59.16 -2.35 33.32
C SER A 1119 -59.61 -1.35 32.21
N LEU A 1120 -59.44 -1.84 30.94
CA LEU A 1120 -60.26 -1.72 29.68
C LEU A 1120 -60.36 -0.37 28.89
N VAL A 1121 -59.84 -0.20 27.64
CA VAL A 1121 -60.19 -0.78 26.30
C VAL A 1121 -61.22 0.02 25.43
N ILE A 1122 -60.81 0.38 24.18
CA ILE A 1122 -61.58 0.48 22.88
C ILE A 1122 -61.93 1.84 22.18
N LEU A 1123 -61.93 1.80 20.81
CA LEU A 1123 -62.60 2.64 19.75
C LEU A 1123 -62.00 3.99 19.19
N THR A 1124 -61.16 3.86 18.14
CA THR A 1124 -61.32 4.33 16.71
C THR A 1124 -61.41 5.81 16.22
N ILE A 1125 -60.54 6.12 15.22
CA ILE A 1125 -60.76 6.71 13.85
C ILE A 1125 -61.22 8.19 13.70
N GLY A 1126 -60.54 8.99 12.83
CA GLY A 1126 -60.83 10.44 12.69
C GLY A 1126 -60.53 11.28 11.41
N PHE A 1127 -59.81 10.83 10.37
CA PHE A 1127 -59.78 11.39 8.96
C PHE A 1127 -59.39 12.88 8.65
N VAL A 1128 -58.69 13.09 7.51
CA VAL A 1128 -58.45 14.37 6.73
C VAL A 1128 -57.56 15.45 7.41
N VAL A 1129 -56.40 15.95 6.92
CA VAL A 1129 -55.70 16.11 5.60
C VAL A 1129 -55.95 17.46 4.86
N ILE A 1130 -54.97 17.87 4.04
CA ILE A 1130 -54.91 18.94 3.00
C ILE A 1130 -54.49 20.38 3.44
N VAL A 1131 -53.57 20.96 2.63
CA VAL A 1131 -53.12 22.38 2.49
C VAL A 1131 -52.08 22.91 3.50
N ALA A 1132 -50.97 23.57 3.10
CA ALA A 1132 -49.88 23.28 2.15
C ALA A 1132 -48.98 24.53 1.91
N LYS A 1133 -47.68 24.28 1.65
CA LYS A 1133 -46.72 25.08 0.85
C LYS A 1133 -46.21 26.46 1.32
N MET A 1134 -44.86 26.60 1.17
CA MET A 1134 -44.08 27.80 0.77
C MET A 1134 -43.87 28.92 1.83
N SER A 1135 -42.70 29.56 1.94
CA SER A 1135 -41.42 29.40 1.20
C SER A 1135 -40.23 30.06 1.90
N VAL A 1136 -39.05 29.40 1.84
CA VAL A 1136 -37.70 29.86 1.36
C VAL A 1136 -37.10 31.19 1.89
N TRP A 1137 -35.76 31.21 1.95
CA TRP A 1137 -34.80 32.26 2.34
C TRP A 1137 -34.50 32.33 3.86
N PHE A 1138 -33.24 32.47 4.29
CA PHE A 1138 -32.03 32.35 3.46
C PHE A 1138 -31.70 30.88 3.19
#